data_AF-A0A9Q0LJJ8-F1
#
_entry.id   AF-A0A9Q0LJJ8-F1
#
_cell.length_a   1.000
_cell.length_b   1.000
_cell.length_c   1.000
_cell.angle_alpha   90.00
_cell.angle_beta   90.00
_cell.angle_gamma   90.00
#
_symmetry.space_group_name_H-M   'P 1'
#
loop_
_entity.id
_entity.type
_entity.pdbx_description
1 polymer ?
#
loop_
_entity_poly.entity_id
_entity_poly.type
_entity_poly.pdbx_seq_one_letter_code
_entity_poly.pdbx_strand_id
1 'polypeptide(L)'
;MQSLDELLASLNNSLTTNESEISNNSQSNINMRNESANSLDDLLESLNRNSQENSQNPNLEIPDLNQLSGNSNSTQKDDLDSLLDSLKFEQIPKQNSNDLQQKDQNTQDLDDLLDSLDGLQNPNQNPNPNPNLNFNPNPNLNQNTNFNLNQFGNQNFSPNKFDFGNSPTIRKNTQQNPYDFQNTQSPNIKTNYETQFTTPTKTTENMRMNSIDQLLQGNYGQTSPNPSNITTQTGGIDGNFDNLLKSLGISQISRPNQTTTTNFQPNSFSNLTPRQSSFTTGLSSPVQPPRTVSTGLTNVDELIKSLSQNTPTQNFSRNPSFLSGIQTPNSELKTSGFISQRQEVNNEIESADDFLNKLKSAKNPQFSPQILDQKNEQENTQNTDKDSNFEHMWENGTTYDVDCNGIHSKYSKISDIYEQMSSGDTIRVFPGIYHESMEIKKGIRIIGFGQKNQVVFENPEAEYDKPIFQFHSSFGSLKNIYIKYSGIDTGIKLFTGTVTIEGCTISSQGVSGITAESGAQPQIKDCVISGCKQVGVLILSNSTAGKLENNTFSDNLISDIEIKTEASPTIIGNILRSGITVHDHATGRIENNKFLKCPKNGLTVMNFASPNVVNNVVQECGYFGVFICQRAKGVFEKNTVIGNQKANFGISSEADPVIRDNQILQSAGFGIWCFETAMGEIESNEIRGNGEAGILISTGSDPKILRNLISEQKKNGVFIFQNCQGRLERNKIFQNNGHGVEIKKAASPTLDFNEIYKNKGAGVLVSEYSKPTITNNEIFMNYKPNLVVTSHSEPSVERNHIYDGFQSGILVIDSKGVFSSNELDGNQFSGAEIKSKSEPIFKQNKFHDCQAYGIWINEESTGVFQENEFTNNKNYSIFITNSSNPQILSNTITKGEKSGICVQGPSAGVFSKNNISAHQQPEVVLKNGATSVFFDNKIHHSKQSGFFITDQSHCTITENQIFNNTLSGIEINMMSFPVIEKNKIFDGQSSGILIHQKAGGTIKENEIYCNCGPAITIGESAAPNIVQNWIHDGQSCGIKAMKAAKGNVTLNKIVRNNGGALTVLPNCFTKFVKNELA
;
A
#
# COMPACT_ATOMS: atom_id res chain seq x y z
N MET A 1 -33.33 17.65 -1.84
CA MET A 1 -33.18 19.10 -1.57
C MET A 1 -34.30 19.52 -0.64
N GLN A 2 -34.18 19.21 0.65
CA GLN A 2 -35.13 19.65 1.68
C GLN A 2 -34.52 19.59 3.10
N SER A 3 -33.19 19.51 3.19
CA SER A 3 -32.39 19.28 4.40
C SER A 3 -31.16 20.20 4.43
N LEU A 4 -31.25 21.34 3.72
CA LEU A 4 -30.21 22.35 3.61
C LEU A 4 -30.71 23.70 4.15
N ASP A 5 -32.00 24.00 3.91
CA ASP A 5 -32.67 25.21 4.38
C ASP A 5 -32.81 25.25 5.91
N GLU A 6 -33.04 24.09 6.55
CA GLU A 6 -33.09 23.98 8.03
C GLU A 6 -31.73 24.25 8.69
N LEU A 7 -30.62 23.94 8.01
CA LEU A 7 -29.27 24.19 8.52
C LEU A 7 -28.93 25.70 8.50
N LEU A 8 -29.38 26.40 7.45
CA LEU A 8 -29.26 27.85 7.30
C LEU A 8 -30.15 28.62 8.29
N ALA A 9 -31.28 28.03 8.70
CA ALA A 9 -32.15 28.61 9.72
C ALA A 9 -31.53 28.61 11.13
N SER A 10 -30.76 27.58 11.51
CA SER A 10 -30.15 27.52 12.84
C SER A 10 -28.95 28.47 13.02
N LEU A 11 -28.20 28.74 11.96
CA LEU A 11 -26.99 29.59 12.01
C LEU A 11 -27.29 31.08 12.20
N ASN A 12 -28.44 31.56 11.71
CA ASN A 12 -28.81 32.98 11.79
C ASN A 12 -29.30 33.45 13.18
N ASN A 13 -29.62 32.53 14.10
CA ASN A 13 -30.21 32.87 15.41
C ASN A 13 -29.18 33.01 16.56
N SER A 14 -27.87 32.97 16.28
CA SER A 14 -26.81 33.03 17.31
C SER A 14 -25.94 34.30 17.27
N LEU A 15 -26.29 35.30 16.45
CA LEU A 15 -25.46 36.50 16.21
C LEU A 15 -26.16 37.84 16.54
N THR A 16 -27.19 37.82 17.41
CA THR A 16 -27.89 39.04 17.85
C THR A 16 -28.18 39.06 19.36
N THR A 17 -27.14 39.26 20.18
CA THR A 17 -27.28 39.94 21.48
C THR A 17 -25.95 40.54 21.95
N ASN A 18 -26.02 41.71 22.58
CA ASN A 18 -25.02 42.32 23.47
C ASN A 18 -23.69 42.81 22.86
N GLU A 19 -23.73 43.87 22.04
CA GLU A 19 -22.76 44.96 22.18
C GLU A 19 -23.33 46.03 23.12
N SER A 20 -22.79 46.16 24.34
CA SER A 20 -22.76 47.43 25.08
C SER A 20 -21.89 47.36 26.34
N GLU A 21 -20.88 48.25 26.37
CA GLU A 21 -20.22 48.87 27.53
C GLU A 21 -18.70 48.62 27.75
N ILE A 22 -18.04 49.71 28.18
CA ILE A 22 -16.65 49.85 28.65
C ILE A 22 -15.54 49.64 27.60
N SER A 23 -15.36 50.67 26.79
CA SER A 23 -14.06 51.06 26.22
C SER A 23 -13.07 51.52 27.30
N ASN A 24 -11.79 51.14 27.22
CA ASN A 24 -10.71 52.07 26.80
C ASN A 24 -9.26 51.54 26.94
N ASN A 25 -8.45 51.87 25.92
CA ASN A 25 -7.01 52.12 25.95
C ASN A 25 -5.99 51.04 26.41
N SER A 26 -5.44 50.38 25.39
CA SER A 26 -4.11 50.69 24.81
C SER A 26 -2.95 49.70 24.93
N GLN A 27 -2.65 49.08 23.77
CA GLN A 27 -1.33 48.84 23.18
C GLN A 27 -0.42 47.69 23.67
N SER A 28 0.37 47.20 22.71
CA SER A 28 1.47 46.21 22.81
C SER A 28 1.13 44.81 23.35
N ASN A 29 0.79 43.88 22.45
CA ASN A 29 1.84 43.05 21.85
C ASN A 29 1.41 42.29 20.58
N ILE A 30 2.41 41.70 19.90
CA ILE A 30 2.34 41.08 18.58
C ILE A 30 2.18 39.55 18.67
N ASN A 31 1.44 38.99 17.71
CA ASN A 31 1.38 37.61 17.20
C ASN A 31 1.86 36.44 18.08
N MET A 32 1.01 35.42 18.26
CA MET A 32 1.03 34.22 17.39
C MET A 32 0.01 33.15 17.83
N ARG A 33 -1.03 32.91 17.02
CA ARG A 33 -1.39 31.56 16.50
C ARG A 33 -2.64 31.56 15.62
N ASN A 34 -2.58 30.71 14.57
CA ASN A 34 -3.64 30.19 13.70
C ASN A 34 -3.93 30.93 12.38
N GLU A 35 -3.05 30.71 11.39
CA GLU A 35 -3.45 30.76 9.98
C GLU A 35 -3.94 29.37 9.54
N SER A 36 -5.26 29.21 9.40
CA SER A 36 -5.87 28.03 8.77
C SER A 36 -7.30 28.33 8.28
N ALA A 37 -7.50 29.47 7.61
CA ALA A 37 -8.83 29.94 7.18
C ALA A 37 -8.87 30.73 5.85
N ASN A 38 -7.78 30.77 5.06
CA ASN A 38 -7.74 31.55 3.81
C ASN A 38 -8.02 30.66 2.59
N SER A 39 -9.28 30.68 2.10
CA SER A 39 -9.63 30.26 0.73
C SER A 39 -10.99 30.79 0.23
N LEU A 40 -11.64 31.71 0.97
CA LEU A 40 -12.98 32.22 0.62
C LEU A 40 -12.99 33.72 0.26
N ASP A 41 -12.15 34.53 0.91
CA ASP A 41 -12.08 35.99 0.64
C ASP A 41 -11.45 36.32 -0.72
N ASP A 42 -10.42 35.57 -1.15
CA ASP A 42 -9.78 35.74 -2.47
C ASP A 42 -10.77 35.58 -3.64
N LEU A 43 -11.80 34.73 -3.47
CA LEU A 43 -12.84 34.53 -4.47
C LEU A 43 -13.76 35.75 -4.57
N LEU A 44 -14.05 36.41 -3.44
CA LEU A 44 -14.93 37.59 -3.36
C LEU A 44 -14.26 38.88 -3.83
N GLU A 45 -12.95 39.04 -3.67
CA GLU A 45 -12.21 40.17 -4.26
C GLU A 45 -12.13 40.07 -5.80
N SER A 46 -12.12 38.86 -6.37
CA SER A 46 -12.06 38.66 -7.82
C SER A 46 -13.31 39.14 -8.57
N LEU A 47 -14.48 39.06 -7.92
CA LEU A 47 -15.78 39.37 -8.55
C LEU A 47 -16.16 40.86 -8.50
N ASN A 48 -15.61 41.63 -7.56
CA ASN A 48 -15.98 43.05 -7.36
C ASN A 48 -15.18 44.06 -8.20
N ARG A 49 -14.12 43.64 -8.93
CA ARG A 49 -13.23 44.56 -9.66
C ARG A 49 -13.65 44.90 -11.10
N ASN A 50 -14.90 44.62 -11.50
CA ASN A 50 -15.44 44.95 -12.83
C ASN A 50 -16.59 45.99 -12.82
N SER A 51 -16.85 46.66 -11.69
CA SER A 51 -18.02 47.54 -11.56
C SER A 51 -17.79 48.88 -10.84
N GLN A 52 -16.67 49.57 -11.08
CA GLN A 52 -16.59 51.05 -10.97
C GLN A 52 -15.31 51.66 -11.55
N GLU A 53 -15.23 51.84 -12.88
CA GLU A 53 -14.38 52.90 -13.46
C GLU A 53 -14.85 53.33 -14.87
N ASN A 54 -15.85 54.22 -14.92
CA ASN A 54 -16.06 55.25 -15.97
C ASN A 54 -17.38 56.00 -15.74
N SER A 55 -17.32 57.24 -15.23
CA SER A 55 -18.50 58.10 -15.11
C SER A 55 -18.17 59.61 -15.11
N GLN A 56 -17.64 60.13 -16.21
CA GLN A 56 -17.89 61.52 -16.61
C GLN A 56 -18.32 61.59 -18.09
N ASN A 57 -19.50 62.17 -18.30
CA ASN A 57 -20.18 62.44 -19.56
C ASN A 57 -19.83 63.89 -20.02
N PRO A 58 -20.31 64.43 -21.17
CA PRO A 58 -21.21 63.85 -22.17
C PRO A 58 -20.83 64.04 -23.66
N ASN A 59 -21.40 63.21 -24.56
CA ASN A 59 -22.29 63.69 -25.63
C ASN A 59 -22.84 62.58 -26.57
N LEU A 60 -24.00 62.88 -27.17
CA LEU A 60 -24.61 62.30 -28.39
C LEU A 60 -25.16 60.85 -28.38
N GLU A 61 -26.47 60.79 -28.14
CA GLU A 61 -27.55 60.09 -28.86
C GLU A 61 -27.34 58.73 -29.56
N ILE A 62 -28.34 57.86 -29.35
CA ILE A 62 -28.58 56.54 -30.00
C ILE A 62 -29.22 56.75 -31.39
N PRO A 63 -29.05 55.83 -32.35
CA PRO A 63 -30.12 54.84 -32.54
C PRO A 63 -29.66 53.41 -32.93
N ASP A 64 -30.55 52.44 -32.69
CA ASP A 64 -30.52 51.07 -33.23
C ASP A 64 -30.51 51.02 -34.77
N LEU A 65 -30.00 49.91 -35.33
CA LEU A 65 -30.82 49.01 -36.15
C LEU A 65 -30.13 47.69 -36.54
N ASN A 66 -30.91 46.60 -36.53
CA ASN A 66 -30.55 45.31 -37.12
C ASN A 66 -30.52 45.39 -38.66
N GLN A 67 -29.55 44.75 -39.33
CA GLN A 67 -29.78 43.67 -40.33
C GLN A 67 -28.51 43.25 -41.13
N LEU A 68 -28.64 42.09 -41.81
CA LEU A 68 -27.90 41.62 -43.00
C LEU A 68 -26.44 41.11 -42.87
N SER A 69 -26.34 39.78 -42.86
CA SER A 69 -25.39 38.91 -43.58
C SER A 69 -24.37 39.51 -44.56
N GLY A 70 -23.11 39.03 -44.50
CA GLY A 70 -22.13 39.17 -45.60
C GLY A 70 -20.77 38.50 -45.33
N ASN A 71 -20.26 37.71 -46.28
CA ASN A 71 -18.99 36.95 -46.19
C ASN A 71 -17.74 37.80 -45.92
N SER A 72 -16.78 37.24 -45.17
CA SER A 72 -15.35 37.37 -45.48
C SER A 72 -14.57 36.13 -44.97
N ASN A 73 -13.31 35.95 -45.41
CA ASN A 73 -12.62 34.65 -45.40
C ASN A 73 -11.50 34.51 -44.34
N SER A 74 -11.26 33.25 -43.96
CA SER A 74 -9.97 32.62 -43.63
C SER A 74 -9.26 32.93 -42.29
N THR A 75 -8.37 32.00 -41.92
CA THR A 75 -7.41 32.06 -40.81
C THR A 75 -7.97 32.26 -39.40
N GLN A 76 -8.85 31.34 -38.98
CA GLN A 76 -8.97 30.91 -37.58
C GLN A 76 -9.67 29.54 -37.52
N LYS A 77 -8.90 28.46 -37.36
CA LYS A 77 -9.46 27.13 -37.05
C LYS A 77 -8.50 26.23 -36.26
N ASP A 78 -7.22 26.26 -36.60
CA ASP A 78 -6.23 25.37 -35.98
C ASP A 78 -5.95 25.69 -34.49
N ASP A 79 -6.17 26.94 -34.06
CA ASP A 79 -6.04 27.35 -32.65
C ASP A 79 -7.22 26.93 -31.75
N LEU A 80 -8.40 26.66 -32.33
CA LEU A 80 -9.61 26.37 -31.54
C LEU A 80 -9.72 24.88 -31.21
N ASP A 81 -9.32 24.01 -32.12
CA ASP A 81 -9.35 22.55 -31.90
C ASP A 81 -8.34 22.15 -30.79
N SER A 82 -7.21 22.87 -30.63
CA SER A 82 -6.28 22.68 -29.51
C SER A 82 -6.79 23.19 -28.14
N LEU A 83 -7.92 23.93 -28.09
CA LEU A 83 -8.51 24.44 -26.85
C LEU A 83 -9.81 23.69 -26.47
N LEU A 84 -10.48 23.07 -27.45
CA LEU A 84 -11.69 22.28 -27.24
C LEU A 84 -11.40 20.87 -26.70
N ASP A 85 -10.24 20.29 -26.97
CA ASP A 85 -9.82 18.99 -26.41
C ASP A 85 -9.57 19.03 -24.89
N SER A 86 -9.37 20.22 -24.30
CA SER A 86 -9.27 20.41 -22.85
C SER A 86 -10.60 20.62 -22.11
N LEU A 87 -11.74 20.68 -22.82
CA LEU A 87 -13.05 20.99 -22.24
C LEU A 87 -14.16 19.96 -22.56
N LYS A 88 -13.78 18.74 -22.98
CA LYS A 88 -14.72 17.64 -23.23
C LYS A 88 -14.23 16.33 -22.60
N PHE A 89 -14.68 16.01 -21.37
CA PHE A 89 -14.89 14.61 -20.96
C PHE A 89 -15.79 14.46 -19.72
N GLU A 90 -17.07 14.82 -19.87
CA GLU A 90 -18.16 13.98 -19.34
C GLU A 90 -19.05 13.54 -20.50
N GLN A 91 -18.73 12.38 -21.08
CA GLN A 91 -19.68 11.64 -21.91
C GLN A 91 -19.25 10.17 -22.05
N ILE A 92 -20.01 9.28 -21.40
CA ILE A 92 -19.87 7.83 -21.52
C ILE A 92 -20.57 7.39 -22.82
N PRO A 93 -19.94 6.61 -23.71
CA PRO A 93 -20.61 6.08 -24.89
C PRO A 93 -21.63 5.00 -24.48
N LYS A 94 -22.92 5.32 -24.56
CA LYS A 94 -23.98 4.30 -24.62
C LYS A 94 -24.24 3.94 -26.09
N GLN A 95 -24.24 2.66 -26.41
CA GLN A 95 -24.97 2.14 -27.57
C GLN A 95 -26.22 1.38 -27.13
N ASN A 96 -27.32 1.71 -27.80
CA ASN A 96 -28.45 0.85 -28.15
C ASN A 96 -29.04 -0.06 -27.06
N SER A 97 -30.05 0.48 -26.37
CA SER A 97 -31.31 -0.24 -26.15
C SER A 97 -32.45 0.72 -26.48
N ASN A 98 -33.13 0.49 -27.60
CA ASN A 98 -34.32 1.26 -27.97
C ASN A 98 -35.55 0.77 -27.20
N ASP A 99 -36.56 1.64 -27.15
CA ASP A 99 -37.97 1.34 -26.90
C ASP A 99 -38.34 0.64 -25.58
N LEU A 100 -38.69 1.47 -24.59
CA LEU A 100 -40.10 1.59 -24.21
C LEU A 100 -40.41 3.02 -23.74
N GLN A 101 -41.50 3.60 -24.23
CA GLN A 101 -42.05 4.90 -23.81
C GLN A 101 -43.45 4.72 -23.21
N GLN A 102 -43.98 5.82 -22.64
CA GLN A 102 -45.39 6.05 -22.29
C GLN A 102 -45.90 5.43 -20.97
N LYS A 103 -45.72 6.21 -19.91
CA LYS A 103 -46.77 6.81 -19.05
C LYS A 103 -48.25 6.34 -19.17
N ASP A 104 -48.89 6.44 -18.00
CA ASP A 104 -50.31 6.71 -17.74
C ASP A 104 -51.35 5.63 -18.13
N GLN A 105 -51.83 4.85 -17.14
CA GLN A 105 -53.14 5.13 -16.48
C GLN A 105 -53.42 4.24 -15.24
N ASN A 106 -54.51 4.57 -14.53
CA ASN A 106 -55.07 3.89 -13.34
C ASN A 106 -55.43 2.42 -13.65
N THR A 107 -55.62 1.49 -12.70
CA THR A 107 -56.49 1.55 -11.49
C THR A 107 -56.06 0.60 -10.36
N GLN A 108 -56.75 0.70 -9.22
CA GLN A 108 -56.91 -0.40 -8.26
C GLN A 108 -57.60 -1.59 -8.94
N ASP A 109 -57.34 -2.85 -8.57
CA ASP A 109 -58.00 -3.50 -7.42
C ASP A 109 -57.47 -4.93 -7.16
N LEU A 110 -58.16 -5.63 -6.26
CA LEU A 110 -57.89 -6.95 -5.67
C LEU A 110 -58.05 -8.17 -6.62
N ASP A 111 -57.69 -9.33 -6.07
CA ASP A 111 -58.20 -10.68 -6.35
C ASP A 111 -57.83 -11.42 -7.66
N ASP A 112 -56.85 -12.31 -7.49
CA ASP A 112 -56.96 -13.78 -7.62
C ASP A 112 -57.19 -14.50 -8.98
N LEU A 113 -56.29 -15.49 -9.15
CA LEU A 113 -56.49 -16.84 -9.70
C LEU A 113 -56.89 -17.09 -11.18
N LEU A 114 -56.09 -17.97 -11.79
CA LEU A 114 -56.42 -18.89 -12.90
C LEU A 114 -56.69 -18.23 -14.29
N ASP A 115 -56.53 -18.92 -15.41
CA ASP A 115 -56.09 -20.31 -15.60
C ASP A 115 -55.16 -20.43 -16.82
N SER A 116 -54.40 -21.52 -16.88
CA SER A 116 -53.60 -21.89 -18.06
C SER A 116 -54.33 -22.90 -18.93
N LEU A 117 -54.29 -22.78 -20.26
CA LEU A 117 -53.84 -23.83 -21.20
C LEU A 117 -54.13 -23.56 -22.70
N ASP A 118 -53.43 -24.35 -23.53
CA ASP A 118 -53.74 -24.80 -24.90
C ASP A 118 -53.85 -23.83 -26.08
N GLY A 119 -53.48 -24.33 -27.27
CA GLY A 119 -54.00 -23.76 -28.52
C GLY A 119 -53.23 -23.94 -29.85
N LEU A 120 -52.34 -24.92 -30.03
CA LEU A 120 -51.69 -25.19 -31.33
C LEU A 120 -52.71 -25.36 -32.49
N GLN A 121 -52.49 -24.70 -33.65
CA GLN A 121 -52.47 -25.36 -34.97
C GLN A 121 -52.00 -24.51 -36.19
N ASN A 122 -51.79 -25.23 -37.30
CA ASN A 122 -51.10 -24.90 -38.57
C ASN A 122 -52.18 -24.92 -39.73
N PRO A 123 -51.91 -25.02 -41.07
CA PRO A 123 -50.76 -24.66 -41.94
C PRO A 123 -51.17 -24.01 -43.33
N ASN A 124 -50.23 -23.95 -44.30
CA ASN A 124 -50.36 -23.78 -45.78
C ASN A 124 -50.51 -22.33 -46.35
N GLN A 125 -50.22 -21.97 -47.62
CA GLN A 125 -50.02 -22.71 -48.90
C GLN A 125 -48.83 -22.20 -49.78
N ASN A 126 -48.61 -22.84 -50.94
CA ASN A 126 -47.63 -22.56 -52.03
C ASN A 126 -48.38 -21.96 -53.27
N PRO A 127 -47.78 -21.23 -54.26
CA PRO A 127 -47.11 -21.88 -55.42
C PRO A 127 -45.99 -21.06 -56.17
N ASN A 128 -45.48 -21.61 -57.28
CA ASN A 128 -44.41 -21.10 -58.19
C ASN A 128 -44.98 -20.62 -59.56
N PRO A 129 -44.33 -19.72 -60.35
CA PRO A 129 -43.70 -20.15 -61.63
C PRO A 129 -42.47 -19.31 -62.14
N ASN A 130 -41.89 -19.73 -63.29
CA ASN A 130 -40.68 -19.20 -63.97
C ASN A 130 -40.92 -18.97 -65.50
N PRO A 131 -40.21 -18.05 -66.21
CA PRO A 131 -39.43 -18.47 -67.40
C PRO A 131 -38.16 -17.66 -67.81
N ASN A 132 -37.37 -18.23 -68.75
CA ASN A 132 -36.02 -17.86 -69.24
C ASN A 132 -35.88 -16.61 -70.15
N LEU A 133 -34.63 -16.10 -70.33
CA LEU A 133 -33.93 -16.07 -71.64
C LEU A 133 -32.40 -15.78 -71.60
N ASN A 134 -31.73 -15.96 -72.75
CA ASN A 134 -30.30 -16.24 -73.01
C ASN A 134 -29.37 -15.01 -73.13
N PHE A 135 -28.04 -15.17 -72.90
CA PHE A 135 -26.95 -14.97 -73.89
C PHE A 135 -25.52 -15.25 -73.34
N ASN A 136 -24.54 -15.44 -74.24
CA ASN A 136 -23.10 -15.72 -74.00
C ASN A 136 -22.27 -15.07 -75.14
N PRO A 137 -21.02 -14.60 -74.93
CA PRO A 137 -19.87 -15.40 -75.40
C PRO A 137 -18.59 -15.33 -74.55
N ASN A 138 -17.73 -16.35 -74.70
CA ASN A 138 -16.36 -16.51 -74.16
C ASN A 138 -15.32 -16.19 -75.26
N PRO A 139 -14.08 -15.73 -74.96
CA PRO A 139 -12.90 -16.64 -74.90
C PRO A 139 -11.83 -16.23 -73.83
N ASN A 140 -10.80 -17.01 -73.44
CA ASN A 140 -10.32 -18.35 -73.83
C ASN A 140 -9.36 -18.96 -72.76
N LEU A 141 -9.38 -20.30 -72.60
CA LEU A 141 -8.26 -21.24 -72.27
C LEU A 141 -7.36 -20.98 -71.01
N ASN A 142 -6.85 -21.99 -70.28
CA ASN A 142 -6.49 -23.38 -70.64
C ASN A 142 -6.47 -24.32 -69.40
N GLN A 143 -6.88 -25.60 -69.57
CA GLN A 143 -6.34 -26.88 -69.01
C GLN A 143 -5.75 -26.96 -67.57
N ASN A 144 -5.84 -28.02 -66.74
CA ASN A 144 -6.40 -29.39 -66.71
C ASN A 144 -6.18 -29.95 -65.26
N THR A 145 -6.70 -31.06 -64.68
CA THR A 145 -7.62 -32.19 -65.03
C THR A 145 -8.14 -32.87 -63.73
N ASN A 146 -9.12 -33.79 -63.81
CA ASN A 146 -9.63 -34.61 -62.68
C ASN A 146 -8.76 -35.84 -62.33
N PHE A 147 -8.93 -36.44 -61.14
CA PHE A 147 -9.48 -37.81 -60.99
C PHE A 147 -9.83 -38.21 -59.53
N ASN A 148 -10.78 -39.14 -59.36
CA ASN A 148 -11.15 -39.85 -58.12
C ASN A 148 -10.40 -41.20 -58.01
N LEU A 149 -10.18 -41.75 -56.80
CA LEU A 149 -10.70 -43.08 -56.41
C LEU A 149 -10.31 -43.59 -54.99
N ASN A 150 -11.34 -44.16 -54.38
CA ASN A 150 -11.46 -45.07 -53.23
C ASN A 150 -10.46 -46.25 -53.04
N GLN A 151 -10.48 -46.77 -51.79
CA GLN A 151 -10.53 -48.20 -51.34
C GLN A 151 -9.28 -49.02 -50.93
N PHE A 152 -9.49 -49.80 -49.85
CA PHE A 152 -8.91 -51.08 -49.36
C PHE A 152 -7.42 -51.45 -49.57
N GLY A 153 -6.77 -52.05 -48.54
CA GLY A 153 -5.39 -52.58 -48.71
C GLY A 153 -4.72 -53.31 -47.54
N ASN A 154 -5.41 -54.30 -46.95
CA ASN A 154 -5.02 -55.19 -45.84
C ASN A 154 -3.59 -55.84 -45.84
N GLN A 155 -3.10 -56.22 -44.64
CA GLN A 155 -2.10 -57.26 -44.30
C GLN A 155 -0.56 -57.02 -44.21
N ASN A 156 -0.04 -57.35 -43.02
CA ASN A 156 1.12 -58.22 -42.70
C ASN A 156 2.47 -58.08 -43.44
N PHE A 157 3.56 -57.93 -42.65
CA PHE A 157 4.56 -58.99 -42.46
C PHE A 157 5.44 -58.75 -41.21
N SER A 158 5.72 -59.82 -40.44
CA SER A 158 6.84 -59.88 -39.49
C SER A 158 7.95 -60.76 -40.08
N PRO A 159 9.22 -60.59 -39.66
CA PRO A 159 9.79 -61.66 -38.82
C PRO A 159 10.83 -61.22 -37.76
N ASN A 160 10.87 -61.95 -36.64
CA ASN A 160 12.04 -62.62 -36.00
C ASN A 160 13.48 -62.08 -36.31
N LYS A 161 14.46 -62.02 -35.38
CA LYS A 161 14.68 -62.80 -34.13
C LYS A 161 15.95 -62.34 -33.37
N PHE A 162 16.09 -62.80 -32.11
CA PHE A 162 17.29 -62.91 -31.25
C PHE A 162 18.08 -61.61 -30.89
N ASP A 163 18.31 -61.18 -29.64
CA ASP A 163 18.41 -61.76 -28.26
C ASP A 163 19.87 -61.99 -27.77
N PHE A 164 20.04 -61.94 -26.44
CA PHE A 164 21.27 -61.98 -25.62
C PHE A 164 22.21 -60.75 -25.73
N GLY A 165 22.76 -60.18 -24.64
CA GLY A 165 22.52 -60.40 -23.21
C GLY A 165 23.80 -60.42 -22.37
N ASN A 166 23.79 -59.79 -21.18
CA ASN A 166 24.54 -60.21 -19.97
C ASN A 166 24.32 -59.24 -18.78
N SER A 167 23.98 -59.80 -17.62
CA SER A 167 24.36 -59.27 -16.30
C SER A 167 25.60 -60.07 -15.82
N PRO A 168 26.32 -59.66 -14.75
CA PRO A 168 26.09 -60.43 -13.52
C PRO A 168 26.37 -59.73 -12.16
N THR A 169 25.53 -60.12 -11.19
CA THR A 169 25.86 -60.43 -9.77
C THR A 169 26.19 -59.35 -8.72
N ILE A 170 25.63 -59.63 -7.54
CA ILE A 170 25.79 -59.02 -6.21
C ILE A 170 26.83 -59.84 -5.40
N ARG A 171 27.61 -59.24 -4.47
CA ARG A 171 27.78 -59.74 -3.06
C ARG A 171 28.79 -59.00 -2.15
N LYS A 172 28.42 -59.00 -0.85
CA LYS A 172 29.12 -58.56 0.39
C LYS A 172 28.99 -57.05 0.66
N ASN A 173 28.41 -56.60 1.79
CA ASN A 173 28.77 -56.79 3.23
C ASN A 173 30.05 -56.01 3.60
N THR A 174 30.11 -55.21 4.67
CA THR A 174 29.34 -55.29 5.94
C THR A 174 29.28 -53.97 6.74
N GLN A 175 28.32 -53.90 7.67
CA GLN A 175 28.33 -53.19 8.99
C GLN A 175 28.01 -51.67 9.14
N GLN A 176 27.25 -51.44 10.22
CA GLN A 176 27.18 -50.28 11.13
C GLN A 176 26.56 -48.93 10.71
N ASN A 177 25.25 -48.86 10.95
CA ASN A 177 24.49 -47.73 11.53
C ASN A 177 24.61 -47.81 13.10
N PRO A 178 24.06 -46.91 13.95
CA PRO A 178 23.59 -45.52 13.81
C PRO A 178 24.08 -44.55 14.95
N TYR A 179 23.47 -43.36 15.05
CA TYR A 179 23.20 -42.53 16.25
C TYR A 179 24.16 -41.40 16.74
N ASP A 180 23.59 -40.18 16.71
CA ASP A 180 23.30 -39.27 17.85
C ASP A 180 23.99 -37.89 18.08
N PHE A 181 23.19 -37.02 18.71
CA PHE A 181 23.51 -35.67 19.19
C PHE A 181 24.49 -35.65 20.38
N GLN A 182 25.29 -34.57 20.50
CA GLN A 182 25.24 -33.71 21.70
C GLN A 182 25.93 -32.34 21.52
N ASN A 183 25.68 -31.43 22.46
CA ASN A 183 26.17 -30.05 22.51
C ASN A 183 27.70 -29.95 22.69
N THR A 184 28.33 -28.84 22.27
CA THR A 184 28.86 -27.81 23.21
C THR A 184 29.67 -26.67 22.56
N GLN A 185 29.69 -25.53 23.27
CA GLN A 185 30.69 -24.43 23.25
C GLN A 185 30.66 -23.42 22.07
N SER A 186 30.88 -22.15 22.45
CA SER A 186 30.92 -20.95 21.60
C SER A 186 32.37 -20.53 21.31
N PRO A 187 32.58 -19.57 20.38
CA PRO A 187 33.68 -18.61 20.47
C PRO A 187 33.16 -17.23 20.87
N ASN A 188 33.77 -16.61 21.88
CA ASN A 188 33.63 -15.18 22.13
C ASN A 188 34.52 -14.40 21.16
N ILE A 189 34.03 -13.28 20.61
CA ILE A 189 34.90 -12.18 20.14
C ILE A 189 34.49 -10.92 20.90
N LYS A 190 35.43 -10.37 21.67
CA LYS A 190 35.34 -9.05 22.29
C LYS A 190 36.21 -8.07 21.51
N THR A 191 35.66 -6.92 21.14
CA THR A 191 36.41 -5.67 20.97
C THR A 191 35.54 -4.51 21.45
N ASN A 192 35.96 -3.85 22.53
CA ASN A 192 35.35 -2.59 22.97
C ASN A 192 35.81 -1.45 22.05
N TYR A 193 35.04 -0.35 21.97
CA TYR A 193 35.61 0.97 22.20
C TYR A 193 34.56 1.97 22.72
N GLU A 194 34.81 2.45 23.93
CA GLU A 194 34.35 3.74 24.48
C GLU A 194 35.02 4.90 23.71
N THR A 195 34.57 6.16 23.68
CA THR A 195 33.47 6.90 24.34
C THR A 195 33.23 8.20 23.55
N GLN A 196 32.08 8.88 23.72
CA GLN A 196 32.00 10.19 24.38
C GLN A 196 30.58 10.77 24.34
N PHE A 197 30.13 11.31 25.49
CA PHE A 197 28.90 12.09 25.62
C PHE A 197 29.22 13.59 25.67
N THR A 198 28.39 14.41 25.04
CA THR A 198 28.32 15.86 25.29
C THR A 198 26.89 16.27 25.63
N THR A 199 26.62 16.57 26.89
CA THR A 199 25.35 17.14 27.36
C THR A 199 25.32 18.66 27.18
N PRO A 200 24.14 19.24 26.91
CA PRO A 200 23.77 20.50 27.56
C PRO A 200 22.56 20.35 28.50
N THR A 201 22.78 20.77 29.75
CA THR A 201 21.85 21.43 30.69
C THR A 201 20.33 21.43 30.40
N LYS A 202 19.56 20.88 31.35
CA LYS A 202 18.15 21.25 31.55
C LYS A 202 18.03 22.66 32.13
N THR A 203 17.00 23.40 31.72
CA THR A 203 16.29 24.38 32.57
C THR A 203 14.80 24.00 32.59
N THR A 204 14.21 23.97 33.77
CA THR A 204 12.82 23.53 34.00
C THR A 204 12.00 24.66 34.58
N GLU A 205 10.90 25.01 33.93
CA GLU A 205 9.76 25.67 34.57
C GLU A 205 8.49 24.83 34.35
N ASN A 206 7.55 24.94 35.29
CA ASN A 206 6.39 24.05 35.36
C ASN A 206 5.14 24.71 34.76
N MET A 207 4.39 23.98 33.93
CA MET A 207 2.94 24.14 33.87
C MET A 207 2.21 22.79 33.93
N ARG A 208 1.33 22.69 34.92
CA ARG A 208 0.17 21.78 34.97
C ARG A 208 -0.90 22.34 33.98
N MET A 209 -1.89 21.60 33.47
CA MET A 209 -2.39 20.25 33.76
C MET A 209 -3.24 19.74 32.56
N ASN A 210 -3.96 18.62 32.74
CA ASN A 210 -5.08 18.13 31.91
C ASN A 210 -4.73 17.45 30.57
N SER A 211 -4.54 16.13 30.63
CA SER A 211 -5.25 15.19 29.74
C SER A 211 -5.98 14.18 30.65
N ILE A 212 -7.10 13.58 30.18
CA ILE A 212 -8.02 12.82 31.03
C ILE A 212 -8.04 11.35 30.61
N ASP A 213 -7.52 10.48 31.47
CA ASP A 213 -7.75 9.04 31.43
C ASP A 213 -9.02 8.68 32.21
N GLN A 214 -10.11 8.34 31.52
CA GLN A 214 -11.25 7.64 32.12
C GLN A 214 -11.93 6.67 31.15
N LEU A 215 -11.54 5.40 31.21
CA LEU A 215 -12.31 4.29 30.64
C LEU A 215 -12.16 3.01 31.50
N LEU A 216 -12.62 3.03 32.76
CA LEU A 216 -12.89 1.81 33.55
C LEU A 216 -13.71 2.06 34.83
N GLN A 217 -14.99 2.44 34.68
CA GLN A 217 -16.09 2.13 35.62
C GLN A 217 -17.42 2.72 35.11
N GLY A 218 -18.27 1.87 34.54
CA GLY A 218 -19.70 2.15 34.46
C GLY A 218 -20.40 1.57 35.68
N ASN A 219 -21.39 2.25 36.24
CA ASN A 219 -22.21 1.71 37.31
C ASN A 219 -23.67 2.12 37.19
N TYR A 220 -24.55 1.33 37.80
CA TYR A 220 -26.01 1.38 37.63
C TYR A 220 -26.63 2.72 38.09
N GLY A 221 -27.81 3.05 37.56
CA GLY A 221 -28.44 4.37 37.76
C GLY A 221 -29.89 4.37 38.24
N GLN A 222 -30.49 5.56 38.11
CA GLN A 222 -31.88 5.96 38.41
C GLN A 222 -32.27 6.33 39.85
N THR A 223 -33.23 7.25 39.88
CA THR A 223 -34.03 7.80 41.00
C THR A 223 -33.40 8.86 41.92
N SER A 224 -34.26 9.82 42.21
CA SER A 224 -34.15 11.06 43.01
C SER A 224 -35.46 11.07 43.87
N PRO A 225 -35.66 11.88 44.95
CA PRO A 225 -35.01 13.17 45.16
C PRO A 225 -34.76 13.67 46.61
N ASN A 226 -34.20 14.88 46.64
CA ASN A 226 -34.37 15.96 47.65
C ASN A 226 -33.51 15.98 48.93
N PRO A 227 -33.28 17.19 49.51
CA PRO A 227 -31.93 17.53 49.97
C PRO A 227 -31.82 18.22 51.34
N SER A 228 -30.60 18.40 51.83
CA SER A 228 -30.26 19.41 52.84
C SER A 228 -28.77 19.83 52.78
N ASN A 229 -28.50 21.09 53.14
CA ASN A 229 -27.14 21.66 53.22
C ASN A 229 -26.46 21.29 54.55
N ILE A 230 -25.13 21.39 54.65
CA ILE A 230 -24.42 22.33 55.58
C ILE A 230 -22.87 22.20 55.53
N THR A 231 -22.22 23.36 55.54
CA THR A 231 -20.80 23.76 55.73
C THR A 231 -19.66 22.74 55.94
N THR A 232 -18.62 22.93 55.12
CA THR A 232 -17.17 22.98 55.45
C THR A 232 -16.69 22.72 56.89
N GLN A 233 -15.63 21.92 57.03
CA GLN A 233 -14.37 22.38 57.66
C GLN A 233 -13.17 21.49 57.30
N THR A 234 -11.96 22.06 57.36
CA THR A 234 -10.68 21.37 57.12
C THR A 234 -10.01 20.96 58.43
N GLY A 235 -9.52 19.72 58.50
CA GLY A 235 -8.63 19.25 59.56
C GLY A 235 -8.00 17.91 59.16
N GLY A 236 -6.68 17.87 59.08
CA GLY A 236 -5.93 16.65 58.75
C GLY A 236 -5.26 16.03 59.98
N ILE A 237 -4.89 14.76 59.87
CA ILE A 237 -3.91 14.06 60.72
C ILE A 237 -3.27 12.97 59.85
N ASP A 238 -1.95 13.02 59.70
CA ASP A 238 -1.14 11.86 59.28
C ASP A 238 -0.89 10.98 60.52
N GLY A 239 -0.98 9.66 60.41
CA GLY A 239 -0.70 8.79 61.56
C GLY A 239 -0.84 7.28 61.36
N ASN A 240 0.29 6.63 61.07
CA ASN A 240 0.62 5.22 61.38
C ASN A 240 -0.40 4.10 61.07
N PHE A 241 -0.01 3.20 60.16
CA PHE A 241 -0.28 1.76 60.36
C PHE A 241 0.92 0.85 60.02
N ASP A 242 2.14 1.36 60.21
CA ASP A 242 3.40 0.67 59.87
C ASP A 242 3.82 -0.35 60.96
N ASN A 243 2.89 -1.27 61.29
CA ASN A 243 2.98 -2.13 62.49
C ASN A 243 2.43 -3.56 62.27
N LEU A 244 2.43 -4.06 61.02
CA LEU A 244 1.94 -5.42 60.68
C LEU A 244 3.00 -6.37 60.09
N LEU A 245 4.30 -6.05 60.22
CA LEU A 245 5.42 -6.86 59.73
C LEU A 245 6.48 -7.18 60.81
N LYS A 246 6.01 -7.61 61.99
CA LYS A 246 6.86 -8.02 63.14
C LYS A 246 6.52 -9.40 63.73
N SER A 247 5.79 -10.23 63.00
CA SER A 247 5.27 -11.54 63.46
C SER A 247 5.96 -12.78 62.87
N LEU A 248 7.07 -12.61 62.14
CA LEU A 248 7.97 -13.68 61.72
C LEU A 248 9.41 -13.29 62.11
N GLY A 249 10.12 -14.14 62.86
CA GLY A 249 11.39 -13.78 63.48
C GLY A 249 12.53 -14.79 63.23
N ILE A 250 13.73 -14.43 63.71
CA ILE A 250 14.99 -15.20 63.72
C ILE A 250 15.68 -15.28 62.33
N SER A 251 16.97 -14.94 62.13
CA SER A 251 17.92 -14.15 62.95
C SER A 251 19.19 -13.72 62.16
N GLN A 252 19.68 -12.50 62.44
CA GLN A 252 21.08 -11.98 62.44
C GLN A 252 22.22 -12.64 61.59
N ILE A 253 23.13 -11.82 61.02
CA ILE A 253 24.48 -11.51 61.60
C ILE A 253 25.31 -10.47 60.76
N SER A 254 25.94 -9.53 61.47
CA SER A 254 27.11 -8.63 61.19
C SER A 254 27.45 -7.99 59.81
N ARG A 255 27.60 -6.65 59.83
CA ARG A 255 28.60 -5.81 59.10
C ARG A 255 29.93 -5.73 59.95
N PRO A 256 31.03 -4.94 59.71
CA PRO A 256 31.19 -3.70 58.90
C PRO A 256 32.61 -3.40 58.28
N ASN A 257 32.82 -2.10 57.93
CA ASN A 257 34.07 -1.32 57.74
C ASN A 257 34.68 -1.15 56.32
N GLN A 258 35.61 -0.21 56.09
CA GLN A 258 35.54 1.29 56.20
C GLN A 258 36.87 1.94 55.70
N THR A 259 36.77 2.83 54.71
CA THR A 259 37.54 4.11 54.51
C THR A 259 39.10 4.23 54.49
N THR A 260 39.55 5.17 53.62
CA THR A 260 40.58 6.25 53.80
C THR A 260 42.05 6.20 53.27
N THR A 261 42.44 7.37 52.69
CA THR A 261 43.74 8.13 52.75
C THR A 261 44.97 7.91 51.82
N THR A 262 45.09 8.80 50.81
CA THR A 262 46.22 9.73 50.46
C THR A 262 47.67 9.29 50.11
N ASN A 263 48.29 9.91 49.08
CA ASN A 263 49.36 10.98 49.14
C ASN A 263 50.58 10.90 48.16
N PHE A 264 51.16 12.09 47.86
CA PHE A 264 52.53 12.45 47.38
C PHE A 264 53.03 12.35 45.89
N GLN A 265 53.95 13.30 45.59
CA GLN A 265 54.91 13.54 44.46
C GLN A 265 56.29 13.97 45.12
N PRO A 266 57.42 14.40 44.46
CA PRO A 266 57.71 14.82 43.06
C PRO A 266 59.13 14.45 42.47
N ASN A 267 59.55 15.16 41.39
CA ASN A 267 60.92 15.55 40.94
C ASN A 267 61.79 14.69 39.96
N SER A 268 62.16 15.28 38.79
CA SER A 268 63.54 15.73 38.42
C SER A 268 63.62 16.31 36.97
N PHE A 269 64.79 16.80 36.51
CA PHE A 269 65.01 17.71 35.35
C PHE A 269 65.95 17.09 34.25
N SER A 270 66.34 17.69 33.10
CA SER A 270 66.48 19.11 32.67
C SER A 270 66.72 19.33 31.13
N ASN A 271 66.68 20.62 30.72
CA ASN A 271 67.56 21.31 29.73
C ASN A 271 67.28 21.51 28.20
N LEU A 272 67.33 22.82 27.85
CA LEU A 272 67.80 23.51 26.62
C LEU A 272 66.88 23.79 25.39
N THR A 273 67.17 24.93 24.73
CA THR A 273 66.41 25.74 23.72
C THR A 273 67.44 26.55 22.86
N PRO A 274 67.18 27.56 21.96
CA PRO A 274 65.94 28.35 21.66
C PRO A 274 65.70 28.86 20.19
N ARG A 275 64.67 29.74 20.04
CA ARG A 275 64.36 30.73 18.95
C ARG A 275 63.63 30.20 17.68
N GLN A 276 62.78 30.97 16.98
CA GLN A 276 62.45 32.42 17.01
C GLN A 276 61.00 32.77 16.49
N SER A 277 60.36 33.82 17.05
CA SER A 277 59.48 34.91 16.47
C SER A 277 58.63 34.71 15.16
N SER A 278 57.45 35.35 14.90
CA SER A 278 56.58 36.31 15.65
C SER A 278 55.35 36.84 14.82
N PHE A 279 54.20 37.16 15.48
CA PHE A 279 53.28 38.35 15.26
C PHE A 279 52.56 38.59 13.88
N THR A 280 51.38 39.26 13.69
CA THR A 280 50.17 39.71 14.48
C THR A 280 49.06 40.33 13.59
N THR A 281 47.76 40.30 13.99
CA THR A 281 46.62 41.23 13.64
C THR A 281 46.23 41.42 12.13
N GLY A 282 45.07 41.95 11.66
CA GLY A 282 43.79 42.54 12.15
C GLY A 282 43.01 43.12 10.92
N LEU A 283 41.82 43.76 10.94
CA LEU A 283 40.75 43.99 11.95
C LEU A 283 39.47 44.64 11.27
N SER A 284 38.29 44.52 11.91
CA SER A 284 37.05 45.38 11.81
C SER A 284 36.26 45.68 10.50
N SER A 285 34.92 45.52 10.57
CA SER A 285 33.84 46.13 9.72
C SER A 285 33.50 47.58 10.20
N PRO A 286 32.51 48.40 9.67
CA PRO A 286 31.11 48.07 9.29
C PRO A 286 30.43 48.96 8.17
N VAL A 287 29.07 49.06 8.17
CA VAL A 287 28.13 50.06 7.55
C VAL A 287 27.33 49.65 6.27
N GLN A 288 26.08 50.16 6.17
CA GLN A 288 25.01 50.04 5.14
C GLN A 288 24.27 51.41 4.99
N PRO A 289 23.24 51.62 4.12
CA PRO A 289 22.93 51.14 2.75
C PRO A 289 22.69 52.36 1.79
N PRO A 290 22.15 52.20 0.55
CA PRO A 290 20.70 52.44 0.33
C PRO A 290 20.02 51.59 -0.79
N ARG A 291 18.75 51.91 -1.12
CA ARG A 291 17.81 51.15 -2.00
C ARG A 291 17.94 51.48 -3.51
N THR A 292 17.59 50.54 -4.41
CA THR A 292 16.41 50.59 -5.34
C THR A 292 16.37 49.37 -6.30
N VAL A 293 15.43 49.33 -7.26
CA VAL A 293 14.92 48.12 -7.96
C VAL A 293 15.22 48.14 -9.46
N SER A 294 15.54 46.98 -10.09
CA SER A 294 14.91 46.42 -11.33
C SER A 294 15.81 45.48 -12.18
N THR A 295 15.16 44.46 -12.75
CA THR A 295 15.45 43.73 -14.02
C THR A 295 16.86 43.30 -14.43
N GLY A 296 16.99 42.05 -14.92
CA GLY A 296 17.79 41.79 -16.13
C GLY A 296 18.69 40.55 -16.14
N LEU A 297 18.31 39.56 -16.96
CA LEU A 297 19.10 38.39 -17.37
C LEU A 297 20.57 38.68 -17.72
N THR A 298 21.53 37.91 -17.17
CA THR A 298 22.69 37.35 -17.92
C THR A 298 23.54 36.39 -17.06
N ASN A 299 23.83 35.18 -17.59
CA ASN A 299 25.12 34.44 -17.52
C ASN A 299 24.95 32.95 -17.88
N VAL A 300 24.62 32.65 -19.14
CA VAL A 300 24.69 31.27 -19.67
C VAL A 300 26.15 30.82 -19.87
N ASP A 301 27.04 31.76 -20.19
CA ASP A 301 28.47 31.54 -20.43
C ASP A 301 29.23 30.89 -19.26
N GLU A 302 28.83 31.13 -18.02
CA GLU A 302 29.51 30.55 -16.84
C GLU A 302 29.13 29.09 -16.61
N LEU A 303 27.90 28.70 -16.98
CA LEU A 303 27.46 27.30 -16.94
C LEU A 303 28.17 26.47 -18.02
N ILE A 304 28.40 27.04 -19.20
CA ILE A 304 29.15 26.38 -20.28
C ILE A 304 30.64 26.24 -19.89
N LYS A 305 31.25 27.27 -19.28
CA LYS A 305 32.67 27.24 -18.85
C LYS A 305 32.96 26.28 -17.69
N SER A 306 31.99 25.96 -16.84
CA SER A 306 32.21 25.05 -15.71
C SER A 306 32.21 23.56 -16.12
N LEU A 307 31.62 23.22 -17.27
CA LEU A 307 31.49 21.84 -17.75
C LEU A 307 32.51 21.45 -18.84
N SER A 308 33.28 22.41 -19.37
CA SER A 308 34.12 22.22 -20.56
C SER A 308 35.63 22.07 -20.30
N GLN A 309 36.08 21.98 -19.04
CA GLN A 309 37.50 21.86 -18.71
C GLN A 309 37.98 20.41 -18.57
N ASN A 310 38.48 19.84 -19.66
CA ASN A 310 39.50 18.79 -19.65
C ASN A 310 40.32 18.84 -20.95
N THR A 311 41.62 19.10 -20.86
CA THR A 311 42.50 19.31 -22.03
C THR A 311 43.30 18.05 -22.40
N PRO A 312 43.36 17.67 -23.69
CA PRO A 312 44.19 16.55 -24.16
C PRO A 312 45.56 17.02 -24.66
N THR A 313 46.61 16.23 -24.45
CA THR A 313 47.87 16.33 -25.22
C THR A 313 48.51 14.95 -25.46
N GLN A 314 49.12 14.79 -26.63
CA GLN A 314 49.92 13.64 -27.06
C GLN A 314 51.44 13.97 -26.90
N ASN A 315 52.46 13.15 -27.18
CA ASN A 315 52.61 11.76 -27.67
C ASN A 315 54.07 11.26 -27.37
N PHE A 316 54.39 9.97 -27.60
CA PHE A 316 55.62 9.41 -28.23
C PHE A 316 56.23 8.07 -27.69
N SER A 317 55.93 6.99 -28.44
CA SER A 317 56.86 5.95 -28.98
C SER A 317 57.73 4.99 -28.14
N ARG A 318 57.57 3.68 -28.47
CA ARG A 318 58.57 2.55 -28.52
C ARG A 318 59.13 2.03 -27.17
N ASN A 319 59.50 0.76 -26.99
CA ASN A 319 59.70 -0.39 -27.90
C ASN A 319 59.23 -1.74 -27.24
N PRO A 320 59.34 -2.94 -27.87
CA PRO A 320 58.43 -4.08 -27.59
C PRO A 320 59.02 -5.35 -26.91
N SER A 321 58.13 -6.35 -26.76
CA SER A 321 58.33 -7.82 -26.67
C SER A 321 58.73 -8.46 -25.33
N PHE A 322 57.87 -9.38 -24.83
CA PHE A 322 58.14 -10.84 -24.83
C PHE A 322 56.82 -11.66 -24.71
N LEU A 323 56.93 -12.98 -24.91
CA LEU A 323 55.89 -14.05 -24.95
C LEU A 323 55.59 -14.63 -23.53
N SER A 324 54.55 -15.42 -23.21
CA SER A 324 53.45 -16.09 -23.96
C SER A 324 52.38 -16.71 -23.02
N GLY A 325 51.14 -16.93 -23.51
CA GLY A 325 50.13 -17.84 -22.93
C GLY A 325 49.17 -17.20 -21.92
N ILE A 326 47.91 -17.65 -21.73
CA ILE A 326 47.18 -18.83 -22.26
C ILE A 326 45.82 -18.39 -22.89
N GLN A 327 45.19 -19.27 -23.66
CA GLN A 327 44.01 -19.02 -24.51
C GLN A 327 42.69 -18.78 -23.76
N THR A 328 41.81 -17.99 -24.37
CA THR A 328 40.34 -18.09 -24.27
C THR A 328 39.73 -18.31 -25.67
N PRO A 329 38.63 -19.07 -25.82
CA PRO A 329 37.88 -19.17 -27.09
C PRO A 329 36.46 -18.58 -27.02
N ASN A 330 35.95 -18.18 -28.18
CA ASN A 330 34.65 -17.51 -28.38
C ASN A 330 33.46 -18.46 -28.54
N SER A 331 32.27 -17.99 -28.16
CA SER A 331 30.97 -18.17 -28.87
C SER A 331 29.94 -17.30 -28.12
N GLU A 332 29.27 -16.27 -28.65
CA GLU A 332 28.58 -16.08 -29.94
C GLU A 332 27.48 -17.10 -30.27
N LEU A 333 26.24 -16.60 -30.16
CA LEU A 333 25.09 -16.80 -31.06
C LEU A 333 24.63 -18.22 -31.42
N LYS A 334 23.39 -18.55 -31.01
CA LYS A 334 22.32 -18.88 -31.98
C LYS A 334 20.90 -18.75 -31.42
N THR A 335 19.96 -18.50 -32.33
CA THR A 335 18.52 -18.30 -32.09
C THR A 335 17.70 -19.40 -32.76
N SER A 336 16.68 -19.90 -32.05
CA SER A 336 15.45 -20.53 -32.58
C SER A 336 14.60 -21.00 -31.38
N GLY A 337 13.27 -20.94 -31.37
CA GLY A 337 12.35 -20.61 -32.47
C GLY A 337 11.49 -21.80 -32.87
N PHE A 338 10.58 -22.22 -31.98
CA PHE A 338 9.50 -23.15 -32.31
C PHE A 338 8.15 -22.52 -31.94
N ILE A 339 7.30 -22.36 -32.96
CA ILE A 339 5.90 -21.95 -32.89
C ILE A 339 5.09 -23.05 -33.57
N SER A 340 3.81 -23.21 -33.19
CA SER A 340 2.86 -24.23 -33.70
C SER A 340 3.21 -25.67 -33.28
N GLN A 341 2.29 -26.49 -32.77
CA GLN A 341 0.83 -26.48 -32.94
C GLN A 341 0.12 -27.16 -31.75
N ARG A 342 -0.98 -26.56 -31.27
CA ARG A 342 -2.22 -27.24 -30.82
C ARG A 342 -3.34 -26.20 -30.68
N GLN A 343 -4.23 -26.17 -31.66
CA GLN A 343 -5.60 -25.69 -31.47
C GLN A 343 -6.49 -26.87 -31.06
N GLU A 344 -7.76 -26.58 -30.75
CA GLU A 344 -8.76 -27.51 -30.20
C GLU A 344 -8.42 -27.95 -28.76
N VAL A 345 -9.25 -27.68 -27.75
CA VAL A 345 -10.70 -27.42 -27.74
C VAL A 345 -11.04 -26.10 -27.04
N ASN A 346 -11.89 -25.27 -27.66
CA ASN A 346 -12.74 -24.30 -26.96
C ASN A 346 -14.14 -24.90 -26.83
N ASN A 347 -14.75 -24.83 -25.64
CA ASN A 347 -16.20 -24.68 -25.46
C ASN A 347 -16.51 -24.34 -24.00
N GLU A 348 -17.62 -23.60 -23.81
CA GLU A 348 -18.37 -23.44 -22.55
C GLU A 348 -17.58 -22.97 -21.30
N ILE A 349 -17.45 -21.64 -21.19
CA ILE A 349 -17.36 -20.96 -19.88
C ILE A 349 -18.77 -20.46 -19.54
N GLU A 350 -19.48 -21.14 -18.63
CA GLU A 350 -20.71 -20.59 -18.04
C GLU A 350 -20.38 -19.39 -17.16
N SER A 351 -21.20 -18.33 -17.20
CA SER A 351 -21.05 -17.19 -16.29
C SER A 351 -21.69 -17.47 -14.92
N ALA A 352 -21.12 -16.88 -13.87
CA ALA A 352 -21.61 -17.07 -12.50
C ALA A 352 -23.07 -16.62 -12.29
N ASP A 353 -23.55 -15.67 -13.11
CA ASP A 353 -24.93 -15.19 -13.09
C ASP A 353 -25.94 -16.26 -13.54
N ASP A 354 -25.57 -17.14 -14.47
CA ASP A 354 -26.48 -18.16 -14.99
C ASP A 354 -26.70 -19.28 -13.95
N PHE A 355 -25.66 -19.65 -13.20
CA PHE A 355 -25.77 -20.51 -12.01
C PHE A 355 -26.67 -19.87 -10.93
N LEU A 356 -26.53 -18.55 -10.71
CA LEU A 356 -27.33 -17.82 -9.73
C LEU A 356 -28.81 -17.67 -10.14
N ASN A 357 -29.12 -17.75 -11.44
CA ASN A 357 -30.48 -17.75 -11.96
C ASN A 357 -31.11 -19.16 -11.97
N LYS A 358 -30.33 -20.21 -12.31
CA LYS A 358 -30.71 -21.62 -12.13
C LYS A 358 -31.10 -21.95 -10.68
N LEU A 359 -30.44 -21.31 -9.70
CA LEU A 359 -30.80 -21.44 -8.27
C LEU A 359 -32.10 -20.72 -7.86
N LYS A 360 -32.61 -19.75 -8.63
CA LYS A 360 -33.80 -18.95 -8.28
C LYS A 360 -35.11 -19.50 -8.85
N SER A 361 -35.06 -20.36 -9.87
CA SER A 361 -36.23 -20.96 -10.52
C SER A 361 -36.77 -22.22 -9.80
N ALA A 362 -36.01 -22.81 -8.88
CA ALA A 362 -36.38 -24.05 -8.18
C ALA A 362 -37.26 -23.80 -6.93
N LYS A 363 -38.55 -23.50 -7.13
CA LYS A 363 -39.57 -23.53 -6.06
C LYS A 363 -40.38 -24.84 -6.08
N ASN A 364 -40.17 -25.73 -5.10
CA ASN A 364 -41.26 -26.53 -4.54
C ASN A 364 -40.91 -26.99 -3.10
N PRO A 365 -41.83 -26.91 -2.10
CA PRO A 365 -41.42 -27.02 -0.69
C PRO A 365 -41.92 -28.30 0.02
N GLN A 366 -41.12 -29.37 -0.01
CA GLN A 366 -41.11 -30.39 1.07
C GLN A 366 -39.71 -31.02 1.19
N PHE A 367 -39.09 -30.91 2.36
CA PHE A 367 -38.43 -32.01 3.10
C PHE A 367 -37.94 -31.49 4.46
N SER A 368 -38.12 -32.28 5.51
CA SER A 368 -37.66 -31.98 6.87
C SER A 368 -36.17 -32.33 7.06
N PRO A 369 -35.44 -31.67 7.97
CA PRO A 369 -34.04 -31.98 8.23
C PRO A 369 -33.90 -33.27 9.05
N GLN A 370 -33.77 -34.39 8.35
CA GLN A 370 -33.18 -35.63 8.85
C GLN A 370 -32.10 -36.07 7.85
N ILE A 371 -31.12 -36.86 8.32
CA ILE A 371 -29.93 -37.28 7.57
C ILE A 371 -28.91 -36.14 7.31
N LEU A 372 -28.26 -35.69 8.39
CA LEU A 372 -26.82 -35.39 8.33
C LEU A 372 -25.99 -36.16 9.39
N ASP A 373 -26.64 -36.88 10.31
CA ASP A 373 -26.02 -37.77 11.28
C ASP A 373 -25.94 -39.21 10.75
N GLN A 374 -24.94 -39.51 9.89
CA GLN A 374 -24.47 -40.88 9.61
C GLN A 374 -23.18 -40.92 8.76
N LYS A 375 -22.09 -40.28 9.22
CA LYS A 375 -20.75 -40.51 8.63
C LYS A 375 -19.51 -40.28 9.50
N ASN A 376 -19.64 -39.99 10.81
CA ASN A 376 -18.52 -39.78 11.73
C ASN A 376 -18.30 -40.92 12.75
N GLU A 377 -19.03 -42.03 12.67
CA GLU A 377 -19.02 -43.10 13.69
C GLU A 377 -17.99 -44.23 13.45
N GLN A 378 -17.09 -44.13 12.46
CA GLN A 378 -16.15 -45.23 12.11
C GLN A 378 -14.66 -44.88 12.01
N GLU A 379 -14.23 -43.64 12.28
CA GLU A 379 -12.79 -43.28 12.34
C GLU A 379 -12.32 -42.80 13.73
N ASN A 380 -13.11 -43.04 14.79
CA ASN A 380 -12.83 -42.52 16.14
C ASN A 380 -12.56 -43.62 17.20
N THR A 381 -12.10 -44.80 16.77
CA THR A 381 -11.89 -46.00 17.62
C THR A 381 -10.42 -46.45 17.75
N GLN A 382 -9.45 -45.65 17.28
CA GLN A 382 -8.01 -45.95 17.42
C GLN A 382 -7.16 -44.72 17.81
N ASN A 383 -7.51 -44.06 18.93
CA ASN A 383 -6.57 -43.18 19.64
C ASN A 383 -6.88 -42.98 21.14
N THR A 384 -7.62 -43.92 21.76
CA THR A 384 -8.15 -43.82 23.12
C THR A 384 -7.32 -44.62 24.15
N ASP A 385 -5.99 -44.51 24.09
CA ASP A 385 -5.05 -45.40 24.83
C ASP A 385 -3.98 -44.66 25.65
N LYS A 386 -4.34 -43.52 26.29
CA LYS A 386 -3.46 -42.85 27.28
C LYS A 386 -4.13 -42.33 28.56
N ASP A 387 -5.44 -42.11 28.58
CA ASP A 387 -6.16 -41.61 29.77
C ASP A 387 -6.64 -42.73 30.73
N SER A 388 -6.38 -43.99 30.39
CA SER A 388 -6.87 -45.19 31.09
C SER A 388 -6.38 -45.38 32.53
N ASN A 389 -5.36 -44.63 32.98
CA ASN A 389 -4.83 -44.72 34.34
C ASN A 389 -5.84 -44.35 35.43
N PHE A 390 -6.87 -43.55 35.13
CA PHE A 390 -7.86 -43.14 36.13
C PHE A 390 -9.09 -44.04 36.23
N GLU A 391 -9.51 -44.74 35.18
CA GLU A 391 -10.75 -45.53 35.23
C GLU A 391 -10.63 -46.73 36.18
N HIS A 392 -9.51 -47.45 36.13
CA HIS A 392 -9.18 -48.57 37.03
C HIS A 392 -9.12 -48.19 38.52
N MET A 393 -8.97 -46.89 38.85
CA MET A 393 -9.00 -46.43 40.25
C MET A 393 -10.39 -46.50 40.88
N TRP A 394 -11.46 -46.57 40.08
CA TRP A 394 -12.84 -46.57 40.55
C TRP A 394 -13.49 -47.97 40.54
N GLU A 395 -12.92 -48.94 39.81
CA GLU A 395 -13.48 -50.29 39.65
C GLU A 395 -13.58 -51.08 40.96
N ASN A 396 -12.76 -50.72 41.95
CA ASN A 396 -12.73 -51.33 43.29
C ASN A 396 -13.42 -50.46 44.37
N GLY A 397 -14.05 -49.34 43.98
CA GLY A 397 -14.66 -48.39 44.89
C GLY A 397 -16.05 -48.82 45.37
N THR A 398 -16.36 -48.52 46.64
CA THR A 398 -17.72 -48.68 47.17
C THR A 398 -18.63 -47.58 46.63
N THR A 399 -19.86 -47.93 46.25
CA THR A 399 -20.88 -46.97 45.83
C THR A 399 -21.86 -46.70 46.96
N TYR A 400 -22.09 -45.43 47.28
CA TYR A 400 -23.04 -44.95 48.28
C TYR A 400 -24.14 -44.10 47.63
N ASP A 401 -25.35 -44.18 48.15
CA ASP A 401 -26.49 -43.38 47.70
C ASP A 401 -26.79 -42.24 48.68
N VAL A 402 -27.12 -41.06 48.16
CA VAL A 402 -27.53 -39.88 48.93
C VAL A 402 -28.81 -39.31 48.31
N ASP A 403 -29.80 -39.01 49.15
CA ASP A 403 -31.11 -38.48 48.74
C ASP A 403 -31.65 -37.51 49.80
N CYS A 404 -31.68 -36.20 49.50
CA CYS A 404 -32.19 -35.19 50.45
C CYS A 404 -33.67 -35.39 50.82
N ASN A 405 -34.43 -36.14 50.02
CA ASN A 405 -35.85 -36.45 50.27
C ASN A 405 -36.02 -37.72 51.14
N GLY A 406 -34.94 -38.48 51.38
CA GLY A 406 -34.96 -39.71 52.18
C GLY A 406 -35.74 -40.89 51.57
N ILE A 407 -35.97 -40.89 50.25
CA ILE A 407 -36.77 -41.92 49.55
C ILE A 407 -35.89 -43.11 49.17
N HIS A 408 -34.70 -42.85 48.65
CA HIS A 408 -33.78 -43.86 48.10
C HIS A 408 -32.60 -44.17 49.03
N SER A 409 -32.31 -43.28 50.00
CA SER A 409 -31.21 -43.43 50.95
C SER A 409 -31.57 -42.94 52.35
N LYS A 410 -30.84 -43.46 53.34
CA LYS A 410 -30.83 -42.96 54.73
C LYS A 410 -29.91 -41.75 54.95
N TYR A 411 -29.06 -41.43 53.96
CA TYR A 411 -28.15 -40.28 53.98
C TYR A 411 -28.79 -39.15 53.17
N SER A 412 -29.03 -38.00 53.80
CA SER A 412 -29.67 -36.85 53.15
C SER A 412 -28.67 -35.79 52.68
N LYS A 413 -27.41 -35.89 53.13
CA LYS A 413 -26.28 -35.08 52.68
C LYS A 413 -25.07 -35.94 52.31
N ILE A 414 -24.19 -35.41 51.46
CA ILE A 414 -22.87 -36.00 51.17
C ILE A 414 -22.00 -36.03 52.44
N SER A 415 -22.06 -34.96 53.22
CA SER A 415 -21.35 -34.83 54.51
C SER A 415 -21.69 -35.95 55.52
N ASP A 416 -22.88 -36.57 55.46
CA ASP A 416 -23.28 -37.67 56.36
C ASP A 416 -22.45 -38.97 56.14
N ILE A 417 -21.99 -39.21 54.90
CA ILE A 417 -21.27 -40.42 54.51
C ILE A 417 -19.77 -40.18 54.31
N TYR A 418 -19.36 -38.97 53.94
CA TYR A 418 -17.99 -38.64 53.50
C TYR A 418 -16.87 -39.12 54.44
N GLU A 419 -17.05 -39.07 55.77
CA GLU A 419 -16.03 -39.56 56.70
C GLU A 419 -15.82 -41.08 56.67
N GLN A 420 -16.85 -41.86 56.33
CA GLN A 420 -16.79 -43.33 56.22
C GLN A 420 -16.15 -43.80 54.91
N MET A 421 -16.07 -42.95 53.88
CA MET A 421 -15.55 -43.29 52.55
C MET A 421 -14.02 -43.41 52.51
N SER A 422 -13.53 -44.19 51.55
CA SER A 422 -12.14 -44.27 51.11
C SER A 422 -11.92 -43.49 49.81
N SER A 423 -10.66 -43.29 49.39
CA SER A 423 -10.37 -42.81 48.04
C SER A 423 -10.59 -43.94 47.02
N GLY A 424 -11.23 -43.64 45.90
CA GLY A 424 -11.77 -44.60 44.93
C GLY A 424 -13.29 -44.79 45.04
N ASP A 425 -13.91 -44.40 46.15
CA ASP A 425 -15.36 -44.56 46.35
C ASP A 425 -16.20 -43.57 45.51
N THR A 426 -17.44 -43.97 45.23
CA THR A 426 -18.41 -43.22 44.41
C THR A 426 -19.67 -42.88 45.22
N ILE A 427 -20.20 -41.67 45.03
CA ILE A 427 -21.50 -41.22 45.53
C ILE A 427 -22.46 -41.04 44.35
N ARG A 428 -23.66 -41.65 44.45
CA ARG A 428 -24.80 -41.34 43.58
C ARG A 428 -25.75 -40.44 44.35
N VAL A 429 -26.05 -39.27 43.79
CA VAL A 429 -26.89 -38.24 44.40
C VAL A 429 -28.21 -38.19 43.65
N PHE A 430 -29.33 -38.41 44.35
CA PHE A 430 -30.66 -38.45 43.74
C PHE A 430 -31.24 -37.03 43.53
N PRO A 431 -32.22 -36.85 42.61
CA PRO A 431 -32.87 -35.57 42.33
C PRO A 431 -33.32 -34.82 43.59
N GLY A 432 -32.96 -33.54 43.69
CA GLY A 432 -33.19 -32.74 44.89
C GLY A 432 -32.34 -31.47 44.96
N ILE A 433 -32.54 -30.71 46.04
CA ILE A 433 -31.79 -29.49 46.35
C ILE A 433 -30.98 -29.72 47.62
N TYR A 434 -29.66 -29.55 47.52
CA TYR A 434 -28.68 -29.88 48.53
C TYR A 434 -28.02 -28.60 49.06
N HIS A 435 -28.19 -28.36 50.37
CA HIS A 435 -27.62 -27.23 51.09
C HIS A 435 -26.42 -27.69 51.94
N GLU A 436 -25.26 -27.79 51.30
CA GLU A 436 -23.97 -28.09 51.94
C GLU A 436 -22.78 -27.52 51.15
N SER A 437 -21.62 -27.43 51.81
CA SER A 437 -20.32 -27.05 51.23
C SER A 437 -19.29 -28.07 51.70
N MET A 438 -18.50 -28.60 50.76
CA MET A 438 -17.67 -29.80 50.96
C MET A 438 -16.18 -29.53 50.70
N GLU A 439 -15.34 -29.91 51.66
CA GLU A 439 -13.87 -29.90 51.55
C GLU A 439 -13.37 -31.33 51.23
N ILE A 440 -13.16 -31.60 49.94
CA ILE A 440 -12.83 -32.92 49.41
C ILE A 440 -11.31 -33.13 49.43
N LYS A 441 -10.87 -33.90 50.43
CA LYS A 441 -9.48 -34.35 50.66
C LYS A 441 -9.23 -35.79 50.20
N LYS A 442 -10.29 -36.61 50.14
CA LYS A 442 -10.28 -37.98 49.62
C LYS A 442 -10.56 -37.96 48.11
N GLY A 443 -9.90 -38.81 47.33
CA GLY A 443 -10.16 -38.89 45.89
C GLY A 443 -11.46 -39.65 45.61
N ILE A 444 -12.57 -38.93 45.45
CA ILE A 444 -13.92 -39.50 45.30
C ILE A 444 -14.60 -39.04 44.01
N ARG A 445 -15.62 -39.80 43.58
CA ARG A 445 -16.48 -39.50 42.43
C ARG A 445 -17.90 -39.19 42.91
N ILE A 446 -18.49 -38.10 42.45
CA ILE A 446 -19.87 -37.68 42.77
C ILE A 446 -20.67 -37.61 41.47
N ILE A 447 -21.75 -38.38 41.37
CA ILE A 447 -22.59 -38.48 40.17
C ILE A 447 -24.03 -38.09 40.52
N GLY A 448 -24.56 -37.06 39.86
CA GLY A 448 -26.00 -36.77 39.89
C GLY A 448 -26.79 -37.78 39.07
N PHE A 449 -27.80 -38.39 39.69
CA PHE A 449 -28.72 -39.33 39.06
C PHE A 449 -29.99 -38.62 38.60
N GLY A 450 -30.56 -39.05 37.46
CA GLY A 450 -31.70 -38.37 36.83
C GLY A 450 -31.29 -37.44 35.68
N GLN A 451 -32.20 -36.56 35.28
CA GLN A 451 -31.99 -35.63 34.15
C GLN A 451 -31.09 -34.44 34.56
N LYS A 452 -30.46 -33.80 33.56
CA LYS A 452 -29.61 -32.62 33.79
C LYS A 452 -30.39 -31.53 34.55
N ASN A 453 -29.72 -30.88 35.49
CA ASN A 453 -30.25 -29.87 36.43
C ASN A 453 -31.25 -30.38 37.50
N GLN A 454 -31.50 -31.70 37.62
CA GLN A 454 -32.37 -32.22 38.70
C GLN A 454 -31.65 -32.41 40.05
N VAL A 455 -30.32 -32.49 40.06
CA VAL A 455 -29.49 -32.55 41.27
C VAL A 455 -28.82 -31.19 41.43
N VAL A 456 -29.33 -30.37 42.35
CA VAL A 456 -28.91 -28.99 42.56
C VAL A 456 -28.17 -28.85 43.88
N PHE A 457 -26.94 -28.35 43.85
CA PHE A 457 -26.25 -27.88 45.04
C PHE A 457 -26.34 -26.35 45.06
N GLU A 458 -26.92 -25.80 46.12
CA GLU A 458 -27.00 -24.35 46.30
C GLU A 458 -26.78 -23.95 47.76
N ASN A 459 -26.14 -22.79 47.92
CA ASN A 459 -25.84 -22.19 49.21
C ASN A 459 -26.74 -20.94 49.37
N PRO A 460 -27.85 -21.03 50.12
CA PRO A 460 -28.89 -20.00 50.13
C PRO A 460 -28.64 -18.83 51.08
N GLU A 461 -27.69 -18.96 52.03
CA GLU A 461 -27.45 -17.97 53.09
C GLU A 461 -26.02 -17.44 53.05
N ALA A 462 -25.87 -16.12 53.21
CA ALA A 462 -24.60 -15.41 53.07
C ALA A 462 -23.61 -15.62 54.23
N GLU A 463 -23.89 -16.51 55.19
CA GLU A 463 -22.95 -16.88 56.27
C GLU A 463 -21.76 -17.71 55.76
N TYR A 464 -21.87 -18.31 54.57
CA TYR A 464 -20.84 -19.17 54.02
C TYR A 464 -20.36 -18.67 52.65
N ASP A 465 -19.39 -17.75 52.64
CA ASP A 465 -18.57 -17.47 51.44
C ASP A 465 -17.54 -18.59 51.18
N LYS A 466 -18.03 -19.83 51.20
CA LYS A 466 -17.26 -21.05 50.97
C LYS A 466 -17.76 -21.69 49.68
N PRO A 467 -16.86 -22.05 48.74
CA PRO A 467 -17.24 -22.80 47.56
C PRO A 467 -18.00 -24.08 47.91
N ILE A 468 -18.96 -24.45 47.06
CA ILE A 468 -19.81 -25.63 47.28
C ILE A 468 -18.96 -26.91 47.24
N PHE A 469 -17.95 -26.96 46.36
CA PHE A 469 -16.93 -28.00 46.34
C PHE A 469 -15.52 -27.40 46.36
N GLN A 470 -14.67 -27.86 47.28
CA GLN A 470 -13.28 -27.47 47.45
C GLN A 470 -12.39 -28.71 47.38
N PHE A 471 -11.66 -28.90 46.28
CA PHE A 471 -10.82 -30.09 46.06
C PHE A 471 -9.37 -29.85 46.49
N HIS A 472 -8.94 -30.64 47.48
CA HIS A 472 -7.56 -30.76 47.96
C HIS A 472 -7.00 -32.19 47.73
N SER A 473 -7.80 -33.09 47.14
CA SER A 473 -7.40 -34.45 46.77
C SER A 473 -6.52 -34.47 45.52
N SER A 474 -5.69 -35.51 45.36
CA SER A 474 -4.83 -35.69 44.18
C SER A 474 -5.61 -36.04 42.90
N PHE A 475 -6.84 -36.54 43.04
CA PHE A 475 -7.78 -36.78 41.94
C PHE A 475 -9.23 -36.59 42.44
N GLY A 476 -10.19 -36.44 41.53
CA GLY A 476 -11.61 -36.35 41.90
C GLY A 476 -12.54 -36.27 40.68
N SER A 477 -13.84 -36.46 40.89
CA SER A 477 -14.82 -36.35 39.80
C SER A 477 -16.18 -35.81 40.25
N LEU A 478 -16.73 -34.87 39.47
CA LEU A 478 -18.12 -34.40 39.54
C LEU A 478 -18.79 -34.70 38.19
N LYS A 479 -20.00 -35.28 38.18
CA LYS A 479 -20.73 -35.60 36.94
C LYS A 479 -22.24 -35.35 37.06
N ASN A 480 -22.84 -34.71 36.05
CA ASN A 480 -24.30 -34.48 35.94
C ASN A 480 -24.94 -33.79 37.17
N ILE A 481 -24.28 -32.79 37.75
CA ILE A 481 -24.83 -31.96 38.83
C ILE A 481 -24.95 -30.50 38.41
N TYR A 482 -25.88 -29.76 39.04
CA TYR A 482 -26.02 -28.32 38.88
C TYR A 482 -25.51 -27.60 40.13
N ILE A 483 -24.46 -26.79 39.98
CA ILE A 483 -23.96 -25.88 41.00
C ILE A 483 -24.60 -24.51 40.80
N LYS A 484 -25.27 -23.99 41.84
CA LYS A 484 -25.87 -22.65 41.88
C LYS A 484 -25.31 -21.89 43.10
N TYR A 485 -24.21 -21.17 42.89
CA TYR A 485 -23.51 -20.45 43.96
C TYR A 485 -24.03 -19.02 44.13
N SER A 486 -24.30 -18.62 45.38
CA SER A 486 -24.83 -17.29 45.74
C SER A 486 -23.87 -16.44 46.58
N GLY A 487 -22.68 -16.96 46.94
CA GLY A 487 -21.65 -16.23 47.68
C GLY A 487 -20.82 -15.29 46.81
N ILE A 488 -19.65 -14.85 47.28
CA ILE A 488 -18.81 -13.86 46.58
C ILE A 488 -17.49 -14.39 46.00
N ASP A 489 -16.88 -15.48 46.51
CA ASP A 489 -15.70 -16.13 45.88
C ASP A 489 -16.07 -17.00 44.66
N THR A 490 -16.14 -18.33 44.77
CA THR A 490 -16.31 -19.24 43.63
C THR A 490 -17.24 -20.41 43.92
N GLY A 491 -17.87 -20.98 42.89
CA GLY A 491 -18.74 -22.16 43.03
C GLY A 491 -17.98 -23.46 43.29
N ILE A 492 -16.89 -23.69 42.55
CA ILE A 492 -16.00 -24.85 42.69
C ILE A 492 -14.55 -24.35 42.75
N LYS A 493 -13.78 -24.78 43.76
CA LYS A 493 -12.36 -24.44 43.91
C LYS A 493 -11.49 -25.69 43.86
N LEU A 494 -10.43 -25.66 43.05
CA LEU A 494 -9.50 -26.77 42.84
C LEU A 494 -8.10 -26.31 43.25
N PHE A 495 -7.61 -26.80 44.38
CA PHE A 495 -6.31 -26.41 44.95
C PHE A 495 -5.16 -27.31 44.50
N THR A 496 -5.43 -28.55 44.07
CA THR A 496 -4.43 -29.46 43.52
C THR A 496 -5.10 -30.60 42.76
N GLY A 497 -4.29 -31.50 42.18
CA GLY A 497 -4.75 -32.77 41.61
C GLY A 497 -5.51 -32.66 40.29
N THR A 498 -5.89 -33.82 39.75
CA THR A 498 -6.61 -33.95 38.47
C THR A 498 -8.10 -34.18 38.74
N VAL A 499 -8.91 -33.13 38.59
CA VAL A 499 -10.36 -33.18 38.91
C VAL A 499 -11.19 -33.10 37.63
N THR A 500 -11.99 -34.14 37.38
CA THR A 500 -12.87 -34.23 36.21
C THR A 500 -14.25 -33.65 36.52
N ILE A 501 -14.73 -32.70 35.71
CA ILE A 501 -16.06 -32.10 35.82
C ILE A 501 -16.78 -32.34 34.50
N GLU A 502 -17.77 -33.23 34.49
CA GLU A 502 -18.38 -33.77 33.26
C GLU A 502 -19.90 -33.56 33.20
N GLY A 503 -20.37 -32.95 32.10
CA GLY A 503 -21.81 -32.83 31.83
C GLY A 503 -22.59 -31.94 32.80
N CYS A 504 -21.90 -31.27 33.73
CA CYS A 504 -22.48 -30.45 34.79
C CYS A 504 -23.09 -29.14 34.24
N THR A 505 -23.78 -28.43 35.13
CA THR A 505 -24.17 -27.03 34.95
C THR A 505 -23.59 -26.23 36.12
N ILE A 506 -23.07 -25.03 35.87
CA ILE A 506 -22.48 -24.17 36.89
C ILE A 506 -22.97 -22.73 36.68
N SER A 507 -23.52 -22.12 37.73
CA SER A 507 -23.84 -20.70 37.79
C SER A 507 -23.36 -20.10 39.13
N SER A 508 -22.94 -18.83 39.12
CA SER A 508 -22.25 -18.23 40.27
C SER A 508 -22.45 -16.71 40.38
N GLN A 509 -22.97 -16.26 41.52
CA GLN A 509 -23.01 -14.83 41.88
C GLN A 509 -21.68 -14.31 42.46
N GLY A 510 -20.65 -15.16 42.51
CA GLY A 510 -19.29 -14.80 42.94
C GLY A 510 -18.37 -14.39 41.80
N VAL A 511 -17.08 -14.21 42.12
CA VAL A 511 -16.00 -13.97 41.14
C VAL A 511 -16.02 -15.02 40.02
N SER A 512 -16.14 -16.32 40.34
CA SER A 512 -16.14 -17.34 39.29
C SER A 512 -17.11 -18.51 39.47
N GLY A 513 -17.42 -19.20 38.38
CA GLY A 513 -18.06 -20.52 38.42
C GLY A 513 -17.11 -21.59 38.95
N ILE A 514 -15.89 -21.63 38.40
CA ILE A 514 -14.83 -22.58 38.77
C ILE A 514 -13.49 -21.82 38.87
N THR A 515 -12.71 -22.05 39.92
CA THR A 515 -11.31 -21.61 40.03
C THR A 515 -10.37 -22.81 40.17
N ALA A 516 -9.32 -22.85 39.37
CA ALA A 516 -8.20 -23.78 39.49
C ALA A 516 -6.91 -23.04 39.82
N GLU A 517 -6.22 -23.46 40.89
CA GLU A 517 -5.02 -22.82 41.41
C GLU A 517 -3.96 -23.83 41.88
N SER A 518 -2.80 -23.33 42.29
CA SER A 518 -1.72 -24.10 42.92
C SER A 518 -1.33 -25.42 42.21
N GLY A 519 -1.29 -25.38 40.87
CA GLY A 519 -0.94 -26.52 40.02
C GLY A 519 -2.05 -27.56 39.79
N ALA A 520 -3.30 -27.29 40.18
CA ALA A 520 -4.44 -28.14 39.85
C ALA A 520 -4.60 -28.36 38.34
N GLN A 521 -5.16 -29.50 37.95
CA GLN A 521 -5.29 -29.96 36.56
C GLN A 521 -6.75 -30.26 36.21
N PRO A 522 -7.61 -29.21 36.09
CA PRO A 522 -9.03 -29.38 35.78
C PRO A 522 -9.25 -30.10 34.45
N GLN A 523 -10.11 -31.12 34.42
CA GLN A 523 -10.58 -31.77 33.19
C GLN A 523 -12.09 -31.48 33.05
N ILE A 524 -12.42 -30.33 32.47
CA ILE A 524 -13.80 -29.82 32.40
C ILE A 524 -14.35 -30.10 31.00
N LYS A 525 -15.38 -30.95 30.91
CA LYS A 525 -15.97 -31.35 29.63
C LYS A 525 -17.49 -31.38 29.62
N ASP A 526 -18.08 -31.06 28.46
CA ASP A 526 -19.52 -31.12 28.18
C ASP A 526 -20.41 -30.31 29.15
N CYS A 527 -19.81 -29.35 29.86
CA CYS A 527 -20.47 -28.55 30.89
C CYS A 527 -21.14 -27.30 30.31
N VAL A 528 -22.12 -26.78 31.05
CA VAL A 528 -22.74 -25.46 30.80
C VAL A 528 -22.35 -24.53 31.94
N ILE A 529 -21.63 -23.44 31.64
CA ILE A 529 -21.03 -22.54 32.63
C ILE A 529 -21.53 -21.11 32.35
N SER A 530 -22.53 -20.68 33.13
CA SER A 530 -23.37 -19.56 32.73
C SER A 530 -23.82 -18.64 33.86
N GLY A 531 -23.93 -17.35 33.58
CA GLY A 531 -24.43 -16.36 34.53
C GLY A 531 -23.44 -16.02 35.65
N CYS A 532 -22.14 -16.18 35.40
CA CYS A 532 -21.10 -15.89 36.39
C CYS A 532 -20.87 -14.38 36.52
N LYS A 533 -20.90 -13.83 37.74
CA LYS A 533 -20.79 -12.38 37.98
C LYS A 533 -19.44 -11.77 37.57
N GLN A 534 -18.39 -12.56 37.35
CA GLN A 534 -17.22 -12.12 36.57
C GLN A 534 -16.79 -13.16 35.53
N VAL A 535 -16.28 -14.32 35.96
CA VAL A 535 -15.58 -15.29 35.08
C VAL A 535 -16.25 -16.66 35.11
N GLY A 536 -16.36 -17.35 33.97
CA GLY A 536 -16.82 -18.74 33.95
C GLY A 536 -15.83 -19.71 34.62
N VAL A 537 -14.62 -19.84 34.06
CA VAL A 537 -13.49 -20.61 34.62
C VAL A 537 -12.25 -19.73 34.75
N LEU A 538 -11.68 -19.68 35.96
CA LEU A 538 -10.44 -18.96 36.28
C LEU A 538 -9.30 -19.96 36.49
N ILE A 539 -8.16 -19.79 35.80
CA ILE A 539 -7.02 -20.72 35.83
C ILE A 539 -5.75 -19.95 36.22
N LEU A 540 -5.11 -20.39 37.32
CA LEU A 540 -4.04 -19.69 38.03
C LEU A 540 -2.80 -20.58 38.25
N SER A 541 -1.69 -19.93 38.64
CA SER A 541 -0.58 -20.51 39.42
C SER A 541 -0.04 -21.84 38.88
N ASN A 542 0.64 -21.78 37.72
CA ASN A 542 1.33 -22.91 37.09
C ASN A 542 0.45 -24.15 36.79
N SER A 543 -0.87 -23.97 36.70
CA SER A 543 -1.80 -24.96 36.13
C SER A 543 -1.48 -25.19 34.64
N THR A 544 -0.70 -26.23 34.36
CA THR A 544 -0.02 -26.52 33.08
C THR A 544 -0.65 -27.68 32.28
N ALA A 545 -1.64 -28.38 32.86
CA ALA A 545 -2.28 -29.55 32.24
C ALA A 545 -3.81 -29.57 32.40
N GLY A 546 -4.44 -28.42 32.68
CA GLY A 546 -5.89 -28.30 32.65
C GLY A 546 -6.43 -28.40 31.21
N LYS A 547 -7.51 -29.17 31.00
CA LYS A 547 -8.21 -29.32 29.73
C LYS A 547 -9.66 -28.84 29.86
N LEU A 548 -10.09 -27.95 28.97
CA LEU A 548 -11.48 -27.48 28.85
C LEU A 548 -11.99 -27.88 27.46
N GLU A 549 -12.93 -28.84 27.39
CA GLU A 549 -13.35 -29.49 26.14
C GLU A 549 -14.88 -29.44 25.92
N ASN A 550 -15.33 -29.00 24.75
CA ASN A 550 -16.74 -29.02 24.32
C ASN A 550 -17.74 -28.30 25.25
N ASN A 551 -17.29 -27.43 26.14
CA ASN A 551 -18.17 -26.72 27.08
C ASN A 551 -18.92 -25.57 26.39
N THR A 552 -20.10 -25.23 26.90
CA THR A 552 -20.88 -24.07 26.48
C THR A 552 -20.92 -23.02 27.58
N PHE A 553 -20.55 -21.79 27.24
CA PHE A 553 -20.55 -20.66 28.14
C PHE A 553 -21.58 -19.61 27.71
N SER A 554 -22.22 -18.92 28.66
CA SER A 554 -23.10 -17.78 28.38
C SER A 554 -23.20 -16.81 29.56
N ASP A 555 -23.53 -15.55 29.31
CA ASP A 555 -23.97 -14.59 30.36
C ASP A 555 -22.95 -14.35 31.50
N ASN A 556 -21.66 -14.64 31.27
CA ASN A 556 -20.57 -14.38 32.21
C ASN A 556 -20.09 -12.93 32.04
N LEU A 557 -19.99 -12.13 33.10
CA LEU A 557 -19.95 -10.65 32.94
C LEU A 557 -18.63 -10.08 32.37
N ILE A 558 -17.48 -10.71 32.65
CA ILE A 558 -16.16 -10.23 32.24
C ILE A 558 -15.56 -11.11 31.15
N SER A 559 -15.55 -12.43 31.36
CA SER A 559 -15.01 -13.43 30.42
C SER A 559 -15.63 -14.81 30.70
N ASP A 560 -15.56 -15.71 29.72
CA ASP A 560 -15.90 -17.12 29.93
C ASP A 560 -14.74 -17.89 30.57
N ILE A 561 -13.51 -17.59 30.13
CA ILE A 561 -12.29 -18.22 30.64
C ILE A 561 -11.22 -17.14 30.85
N GLU A 562 -10.56 -17.16 32.00
CA GLU A 562 -9.41 -16.31 32.31
C GLU A 562 -8.20 -17.16 32.68
N ILE A 563 -7.06 -16.92 32.00
CA ILE A 563 -5.81 -17.66 32.16
C ILE A 563 -4.72 -16.68 32.56
N LYS A 564 -4.10 -16.87 33.73
CA LYS A 564 -3.02 -16.00 34.22
C LYS A 564 -2.01 -16.68 35.12
N THR A 565 -0.91 -15.97 35.41
CA THR A 565 0.16 -16.43 36.31
C THR A 565 0.79 -17.73 35.81
N GLU A 566 1.39 -17.64 34.61
CA GLU A 566 2.15 -18.72 33.94
C GLU A 566 1.35 -20.04 33.67
N ALA A 567 0.03 -20.04 33.91
CA ALA A 567 -0.86 -21.14 33.53
C ALA A 567 -0.86 -21.39 32.02
N SER A 568 -1.07 -22.65 31.62
CA SER A 568 -0.95 -23.10 30.23
C SER A 568 -1.92 -24.24 29.88
N PRO A 569 -3.25 -24.03 30.03
CA PRO A 569 -4.27 -25.04 29.76
C PRO A 569 -4.43 -25.33 28.26
N THR A 570 -5.17 -26.40 27.95
CA THR A 570 -5.65 -26.74 26.61
C THR A 570 -7.16 -26.54 26.53
N ILE A 571 -7.61 -25.68 25.64
CA ILE A 571 -9.01 -25.23 25.52
C ILE A 571 -9.49 -25.60 24.12
N ILE A 572 -10.33 -26.63 23.99
CA ILE A 572 -10.73 -27.25 22.72
C ILE A 572 -12.25 -27.28 22.51
N GLY A 573 -12.73 -26.84 21.35
CA GLY A 573 -14.11 -27.09 20.89
C GLY A 573 -15.23 -26.37 21.66
N ASN A 574 -14.90 -25.44 22.55
CA ASN A 574 -15.87 -24.76 23.42
C ASN A 574 -16.66 -23.69 22.64
N ILE A 575 -17.89 -23.42 23.09
CA ILE A 575 -18.74 -22.33 22.60
C ILE A 575 -18.72 -21.19 23.63
N LEU A 576 -18.31 -20.01 23.18
CA LEU A 576 -17.95 -18.86 24.01
C LEU A 576 -18.81 -17.64 23.64
N ARG A 577 -19.22 -16.87 24.65
CA ARG A 577 -20.16 -15.74 24.57
C ARG A 577 -19.67 -14.48 25.29
N SER A 578 -18.71 -14.58 26.19
CA SER A 578 -17.99 -13.48 26.81
C SER A 578 -16.48 -13.53 26.56
N GLY A 579 -15.98 -14.64 25.98
CA GLY A 579 -14.63 -14.72 25.41
C GLY A 579 -13.55 -15.18 26.38
N ILE A 580 -12.29 -15.13 25.93
CA ILE A 580 -11.13 -15.60 26.71
C ILE A 580 -10.16 -14.43 26.95
N THR A 581 -9.63 -14.34 28.16
CA THR A 581 -8.51 -13.44 28.51
C THR A 581 -7.29 -14.26 28.89
N VAL A 582 -6.14 -14.00 28.27
CA VAL A 582 -4.84 -14.67 28.53
C VAL A 582 -3.83 -13.60 28.92
N HIS A 583 -3.26 -13.67 30.13
CA HIS A 583 -2.38 -12.62 30.64
C HIS A 583 -1.33 -13.09 31.63
N ASP A 584 -0.48 -12.17 32.08
CA ASP A 584 0.53 -12.36 33.12
C ASP A 584 1.41 -13.60 32.87
N HIS A 585 2.09 -13.58 31.72
CA HIS A 585 2.96 -14.64 31.18
C HIS A 585 2.29 -16.00 30.92
N ALA A 586 0.96 -16.10 30.98
CA ALA A 586 0.24 -17.32 30.61
C ALA A 586 0.45 -17.73 29.14
N THR A 587 0.36 -19.04 28.89
CA THR A 587 0.45 -19.63 27.55
C THR A 587 -0.70 -20.62 27.34
N GLY A 588 -0.43 -21.85 26.87
CA GLY A 588 -1.44 -22.86 26.59
C GLY A 588 -1.91 -22.88 25.13
N ARG A 589 -2.88 -23.75 24.84
CA ARG A 589 -3.41 -24.01 23.49
C ARG A 589 -4.90 -23.71 23.44
N ILE A 590 -5.32 -22.88 22.49
CA ILE A 590 -6.72 -22.52 22.24
C ILE A 590 -7.06 -22.99 20.82
N GLU A 591 -7.88 -24.02 20.69
CA GLU A 591 -8.11 -24.70 19.41
C GLU A 591 -9.58 -25.07 19.13
N ASN A 592 -10.03 -24.97 17.88
CA ASN A 592 -11.38 -25.38 17.43
C ASN A 592 -12.57 -24.69 18.17
N ASN A 593 -12.33 -23.64 18.96
CA ASN A 593 -13.38 -22.96 19.73
C ASN A 593 -14.19 -21.99 18.86
N LYS A 594 -15.41 -21.68 19.29
CA LYS A 594 -16.34 -20.77 18.62
C LYS A 594 -16.70 -19.61 19.54
N PHE A 595 -16.16 -18.43 19.26
CA PHE A 595 -16.45 -17.18 19.97
C PHE A 595 -17.55 -16.45 19.19
N LEU A 596 -18.75 -16.36 19.79
CA LEU A 596 -19.98 -16.01 19.07
C LEU A 596 -20.66 -14.78 19.71
N LYS A 597 -20.57 -13.61 19.06
CA LYS A 597 -21.23 -12.37 19.51
C LYS A 597 -20.77 -11.87 20.88
N CYS A 598 -19.48 -12.04 21.20
CA CYS A 598 -18.93 -11.57 22.47
C CYS A 598 -19.09 -10.05 22.63
N PRO A 599 -19.58 -9.52 23.77
CA PRO A 599 -19.97 -8.11 23.89
C PRO A 599 -18.79 -7.13 23.87
N LYS A 600 -17.55 -7.63 24.05
CA LYS A 600 -16.30 -6.88 23.95
C LYS A 600 -15.41 -7.52 22.88
N ASN A 601 -14.23 -8.00 23.29
CA ASN A 601 -13.36 -8.80 22.44
C ASN A 601 -13.81 -10.27 22.44
N GLY A 602 -13.47 -11.04 21.41
CA GLY A 602 -13.55 -12.51 21.45
C GLY A 602 -12.41 -13.11 22.27
N LEU A 603 -11.17 -12.78 21.89
CA LEU A 603 -9.95 -13.20 22.58
C LEU A 603 -9.11 -11.96 22.92
N THR A 604 -8.62 -11.88 24.16
CA THR A 604 -7.66 -10.85 24.59
C THR A 604 -6.39 -11.53 25.10
N VAL A 605 -5.22 -11.07 24.62
CA VAL A 605 -3.90 -11.54 25.03
C VAL A 605 -3.05 -10.34 25.43
N MET A 606 -2.58 -10.31 26.68
CA MET A 606 -1.93 -9.13 27.27
C MET A 606 -0.82 -9.51 28.27
N ASN A 607 -0.11 -8.52 28.83
CA ASN A 607 0.92 -8.71 29.87
C ASN A 607 1.87 -9.89 29.60
N PHE A 608 2.64 -9.81 28.50
CA PHE A 608 3.65 -10.82 28.11
C PHE A 608 3.12 -12.26 27.86
N ALA A 609 1.82 -12.49 27.85
CA ALA A 609 1.26 -13.81 27.52
C ALA A 609 1.62 -14.25 26.08
N SER A 610 1.67 -15.56 25.86
CA SER A 610 2.04 -16.16 24.56
C SER A 610 1.33 -17.49 24.25
N PRO A 611 -0.01 -17.48 24.07
CA PRO A 611 -0.77 -18.67 23.71
C PRO A 611 -0.54 -19.12 22.26
N ASN A 612 -0.86 -20.39 21.99
CA ASN A 612 -0.95 -20.95 20.64
C ASN A 612 -2.43 -21.13 20.25
N VAL A 613 -2.88 -20.39 19.24
CA VAL A 613 -4.29 -20.16 18.91
C VAL A 613 -4.56 -20.66 17.49
N VAL A 614 -5.19 -21.83 17.36
CA VAL A 614 -5.26 -22.58 16.09
C VAL A 614 -6.69 -22.94 15.69
N ASN A 615 -7.09 -22.68 14.45
CA ASN A 615 -8.36 -23.15 13.87
C ASN A 615 -9.62 -22.76 14.67
N ASN A 616 -9.62 -21.61 15.34
CA ASN A 616 -10.80 -21.08 16.04
C ASN A 616 -11.65 -20.21 15.11
N VAL A 617 -12.95 -20.09 15.41
CA VAL A 617 -13.86 -19.15 14.74
C VAL A 617 -14.21 -18.03 15.71
N VAL A 618 -13.91 -16.78 15.35
CA VAL A 618 -14.13 -15.59 16.18
C VAL A 618 -15.01 -14.61 15.41
N GLN A 619 -16.31 -14.56 15.75
CA GLN A 619 -17.30 -13.85 14.94
C GLN A 619 -18.23 -12.91 15.69
N GLU A 620 -18.53 -11.80 15.00
CA GLU A 620 -19.58 -10.83 15.37
C GLU A 620 -19.37 -10.18 16.76
N CYS A 621 -18.13 -10.14 17.27
CA CYS A 621 -17.80 -9.53 18.57
C CYS A 621 -17.95 -8.00 18.54
N GLY A 622 -18.42 -7.43 19.65
CA GLY A 622 -18.78 -6.02 19.82
C GLY A 622 -17.63 -5.03 19.78
N TYR A 623 -16.38 -5.49 19.84
CA TYR A 623 -15.19 -4.66 19.67
C TYR A 623 -14.15 -5.33 18.76
N PHE A 624 -13.04 -5.85 19.28
CA PHE A 624 -12.09 -6.63 18.47
C PHE A 624 -12.52 -8.10 18.33
N GLY A 625 -12.13 -8.78 17.25
CA GLY A 625 -12.15 -10.24 17.24
C GLY A 625 -11.10 -10.78 18.21
N VAL A 626 -9.84 -10.51 17.89
CA VAL A 626 -8.67 -10.79 18.72
C VAL A 626 -7.96 -9.47 19.05
N PHE A 627 -7.64 -9.25 20.32
CA PHE A 627 -6.85 -8.10 20.78
C PHE A 627 -5.56 -8.57 21.47
N ILE A 628 -4.43 -8.00 21.08
CA ILE A 628 -3.09 -8.42 21.50
C ILE A 628 -2.32 -7.16 21.92
N CYS A 629 -1.99 -7.02 23.20
CA CYS A 629 -1.40 -5.78 23.73
C CYS A 629 -0.34 -6.01 24.82
N GLN A 630 0.26 -4.93 25.33
CA GLN A 630 1.12 -4.94 26.52
C GLN A 630 2.25 -5.99 26.44
N ARG A 631 3.04 -5.90 25.37
CA ARG A 631 4.18 -6.79 25.07
C ARG A 631 3.83 -8.28 24.97
N ALA A 632 2.55 -8.62 24.80
CA ALA A 632 2.11 -9.97 24.50
C ALA A 632 2.63 -10.46 23.14
N LYS A 633 2.70 -11.78 23.03
CA LYS A 633 3.06 -12.53 21.83
C LYS A 633 2.01 -13.63 21.61
N GLY A 634 2.36 -14.63 20.83
CA GLY A 634 1.53 -15.79 20.54
C GLY A 634 1.59 -16.15 19.07
N VAL A 635 1.08 -17.32 18.73
CA VAL A 635 0.93 -17.77 17.34
C VAL A 635 -0.54 -17.95 17.05
N PHE A 636 -1.04 -17.26 16.02
CA PHE A 636 -2.42 -17.28 15.58
C PHE A 636 -2.45 -17.88 14.18
N GLU A 637 -2.85 -19.14 14.07
CA GLU A 637 -2.77 -19.93 12.84
C GLU A 637 -4.13 -20.49 12.40
N LYS A 638 -4.48 -20.36 11.11
CA LYS A 638 -5.70 -20.97 10.51
C LYS A 638 -7.03 -20.58 11.17
N ASN A 639 -7.07 -19.49 11.92
CA ASN A 639 -8.32 -19.00 12.54
C ASN A 639 -9.18 -18.27 11.49
N THR A 640 -10.50 -18.32 11.67
CA THR A 640 -11.45 -17.49 10.92
C THR A 640 -11.95 -16.38 11.83
N VAL A 641 -11.58 -15.14 11.55
CA VAL A 641 -11.95 -13.97 12.35
C VAL A 641 -12.79 -13.03 11.48
N ILE A 642 -14.08 -12.90 11.79
CA ILE A 642 -15.08 -12.38 10.86
C ILE A 642 -16.14 -11.47 11.49
N GLY A 643 -16.51 -10.38 10.81
CA GLY A 643 -17.70 -9.57 11.18
C GLY A 643 -17.58 -8.77 12.49
N ASN A 644 -16.38 -8.64 13.05
CA ASN A 644 -16.15 -7.95 14.33
C ASN A 644 -16.23 -6.42 14.16
N GLN A 645 -16.70 -5.69 15.19
CA GLN A 645 -17.11 -4.29 15.02
C GLN A 645 -15.96 -3.30 14.82
N LYS A 646 -14.86 -3.42 15.58
CA LYS A 646 -13.76 -2.43 15.56
C LYS A 646 -12.63 -2.83 14.62
N ALA A 647 -12.11 -4.04 14.78
CA ALA A 647 -11.23 -4.71 13.84
C ALA A 647 -11.27 -6.22 14.08
N ASN A 648 -10.89 -7.03 13.09
CA ASN A 648 -10.74 -8.47 13.31
C ASN A 648 -9.53 -8.77 14.21
N PHE A 649 -8.36 -8.18 13.93
CA PHE A 649 -7.22 -8.16 14.86
C PHE A 649 -6.86 -6.72 15.27
N GLY A 650 -6.66 -6.50 16.57
CA GLY A 650 -6.00 -5.30 17.12
C GLY A 650 -4.66 -5.69 17.76
N ILE A 651 -3.58 -4.98 17.43
CA ILE A 651 -2.24 -5.21 17.96
C ILE A 651 -1.72 -3.86 18.51
N SER A 652 -1.39 -3.80 19.80
CA SER A 652 -0.99 -2.55 20.45
C SER A 652 0.12 -2.69 21.48
N SER A 653 0.63 -1.54 21.94
CA SER A 653 1.44 -1.39 23.16
C SER A 653 2.62 -2.39 23.20
N GLU A 654 3.50 -2.29 22.19
CA GLU A 654 4.69 -3.12 21.98
C GLU A 654 4.43 -4.64 21.79
N ALA A 655 3.19 -5.05 21.43
CA ALA A 655 2.89 -6.46 21.15
C ALA A 655 3.57 -6.99 19.86
N ASP A 656 3.99 -8.25 19.93
CA ASP A 656 4.79 -8.94 18.93
C ASP A 656 4.26 -10.38 18.67
N PRO A 657 3.05 -10.53 18.11
CA PRO A 657 2.47 -11.82 17.72
C PRO A 657 2.92 -12.28 16.33
N VAL A 658 2.79 -13.58 16.07
CA VAL A 658 2.81 -14.15 14.71
C VAL A 658 1.37 -14.49 14.31
N ILE A 659 0.85 -13.83 13.27
CA ILE A 659 -0.50 -14.03 12.73
C ILE A 659 -0.35 -14.57 11.31
N ARG A 660 -0.62 -15.87 11.12
CA ARG A 660 -0.43 -16.52 9.81
C ARG A 660 -1.54 -17.47 9.35
N ASP A 661 -1.69 -17.60 8.04
CA ASP A 661 -2.64 -18.52 7.40
C ASP A 661 -4.11 -18.33 7.84
N ASN A 662 -4.48 -17.15 8.39
CA ASN A 662 -5.83 -16.87 8.90
C ASN A 662 -6.74 -16.27 7.81
N GLN A 663 -8.05 -16.43 7.99
CA GLN A 663 -9.07 -15.72 7.23
C GLN A 663 -9.58 -14.51 8.06
N ILE A 664 -9.38 -13.31 7.55
CA ILE A 664 -9.58 -12.04 8.26
C ILE A 664 -10.58 -11.19 7.46
N LEU A 665 -11.87 -11.40 7.76
CA LEU A 665 -12.97 -11.12 6.83
C LEU A 665 -14.00 -10.11 7.38
N GLN A 666 -14.47 -9.20 6.53
CA GLN A 666 -15.74 -8.47 6.73
C GLN A 666 -15.94 -7.76 8.09
N SER A 667 -14.90 -7.32 8.82
CA SER A 667 -15.09 -6.48 10.01
C SER A 667 -15.77 -5.16 9.63
N ALA A 668 -16.57 -4.56 10.52
CA ALA A 668 -17.16 -3.25 10.26
C ALA A 668 -16.10 -2.13 10.21
N GLY A 669 -14.97 -2.31 10.91
CA GLY A 669 -13.76 -1.50 10.80
C GLY A 669 -12.64 -2.18 9.99
N PHE A 670 -11.46 -2.34 10.61
CA PHE A 670 -10.22 -2.78 9.94
C PHE A 670 -10.01 -4.30 9.98
N GLY A 671 -9.37 -4.87 8.96
CA GLY A 671 -8.94 -6.29 9.03
C GLY A 671 -7.92 -6.50 10.15
N ILE A 672 -6.80 -5.79 10.09
CA ILE A 672 -5.79 -5.72 11.17
C ILE A 672 -5.49 -4.26 11.48
N TRP A 673 -5.40 -3.90 12.76
CA TRP A 673 -4.96 -2.57 13.19
C TRP A 673 -3.76 -2.68 14.14
N CYS A 674 -2.60 -2.19 13.68
CA CYS A 674 -1.38 -2.01 14.45
C CYS A 674 -1.30 -0.56 14.95
N PHE A 675 -1.20 -0.39 16.26
CA PHE A 675 -1.05 0.91 16.93
C PHE A 675 -0.08 0.83 18.12
N GLU A 676 0.29 1.96 18.71
CA GLU A 676 1.14 2.03 19.92
C GLU A 676 2.42 1.15 19.83
N THR A 677 3.27 1.42 18.83
CA THR A 677 4.56 0.71 18.65
C THR A 677 4.45 -0.83 18.51
N ALA A 678 3.39 -1.33 17.89
CA ALA A 678 3.23 -2.76 17.60
C ALA A 678 4.25 -3.26 16.54
N MET A 679 4.74 -4.50 16.72
CA MET A 679 5.86 -5.09 15.97
C MET A 679 5.53 -6.36 15.16
N GLY A 680 4.33 -6.93 15.34
CA GLY A 680 4.02 -8.32 14.94
C GLY A 680 4.25 -8.70 13.47
N GLU A 681 4.47 -10.00 13.26
CA GLU A 681 4.59 -10.62 11.93
C GLU A 681 3.24 -11.13 11.44
N ILE A 682 2.80 -10.61 10.29
CA ILE A 682 1.52 -10.88 9.63
C ILE A 682 1.85 -11.59 8.31
N GLU A 683 1.68 -12.92 8.25
CA GLU A 683 2.15 -13.76 7.15
C GLU A 683 1.04 -14.55 6.43
N SER A 684 0.98 -14.53 5.09
CA SER A 684 0.18 -15.48 4.30
C SER A 684 -1.34 -15.51 4.62
N ASN A 685 -1.90 -14.43 5.19
CA ASN A 685 -3.32 -14.35 5.55
C ASN A 685 -4.20 -13.92 4.36
N GLU A 686 -5.46 -14.39 4.35
CA GLU A 686 -6.52 -13.89 3.48
C GLU A 686 -7.26 -12.74 4.19
N ILE A 687 -7.01 -11.50 3.76
CA ILE A 687 -7.64 -10.31 4.34
C ILE A 687 -8.60 -9.73 3.31
N ARG A 688 -9.92 -9.84 3.53
CA ARG A 688 -10.93 -9.46 2.51
C ARG A 688 -12.18 -8.76 3.04
N GLY A 689 -12.61 -7.73 2.32
CA GLY A 689 -13.98 -7.19 2.41
C GLY A 689 -14.33 -6.38 3.67
N ASN A 690 -13.33 -5.92 4.44
CA ASN A 690 -13.52 -5.16 5.68
C ASN A 690 -13.99 -3.72 5.39
N GLY A 691 -14.71 -3.10 6.32
CA GLY A 691 -15.42 -1.82 6.18
C GLY A 691 -14.53 -0.58 6.09
N GLU A 692 -13.27 -0.67 6.53
CA GLU A 692 -12.27 0.38 6.42
C GLU A 692 -11.09 -0.08 5.54
N ALA A 693 -9.87 -0.11 6.09
CA ALA A 693 -8.69 -0.66 5.42
C ALA A 693 -8.44 -2.13 5.81
N GLY A 694 -7.76 -2.88 4.93
CA GLY A 694 -7.35 -4.26 5.21
C GLY A 694 -6.34 -4.33 6.35
N ILE A 695 -5.28 -3.52 6.28
CA ILE A 695 -4.34 -3.30 7.38
C ILE A 695 -4.18 -1.79 7.63
N LEU A 696 -4.26 -1.36 8.90
CA LEU A 696 -3.87 -0.02 9.35
C LEU A 696 -2.62 -0.09 10.23
N ILE A 697 -1.59 0.69 9.90
CA ILE A 697 -0.38 0.89 10.71
C ILE A 697 -0.37 2.35 11.21
N SER A 698 -0.28 2.54 12.52
CA SER A 698 -0.42 3.85 13.17
C SER A 698 0.43 3.97 14.44
N THR A 699 0.65 5.21 14.91
CA THR A 699 1.27 5.52 16.22
C THR A 699 2.62 4.80 16.45
N GLY A 700 3.57 5.02 15.54
CA GLY A 700 4.95 4.51 15.66
C GLY A 700 5.13 2.99 15.53
N SER A 701 4.15 2.27 14.97
CA SER A 701 4.25 0.82 14.75
C SER A 701 5.16 0.45 13.57
N ASP A 702 5.75 -0.75 13.63
CA ASP A 702 6.65 -1.31 12.62
C ASP A 702 6.41 -2.83 12.40
N PRO A 703 5.20 -3.23 11.94
CA PRO A 703 4.88 -4.64 11.71
C PRO A 703 5.48 -5.15 10.39
N LYS A 704 5.78 -6.45 10.37
CA LYS A 704 6.23 -7.17 9.16
C LYS A 704 5.04 -7.81 8.46
N ILE A 705 4.74 -7.41 7.24
CA ILE A 705 3.57 -7.84 6.46
C ILE A 705 4.07 -8.60 5.23
N LEU A 706 3.97 -9.93 5.25
CA LEU A 706 4.63 -10.84 4.30
C LEU A 706 3.62 -11.77 3.61
N ARG A 707 3.66 -11.90 2.27
CA ARG A 707 2.86 -12.90 1.51
C ARG A 707 1.33 -12.83 1.63
N ASN A 708 0.74 -11.77 2.18
CA ASN A 708 -0.71 -11.68 2.40
C ASN A 708 -1.50 -11.40 1.10
N LEU A 709 -2.74 -11.88 1.08
CA LEU A 709 -3.73 -11.61 0.03
C LEU A 709 -4.71 -10.54 0.55
N ILE A 710 -4.58 -9.29 0.10
CA ILE A 710 -5.32 -8.13 0.65
C ILE A 710 -6.25 -7.54 -0.41
N SER A 711 -7.56 -7.81 -0.29
CA SER A 711 -8.51 -7.52 -1.38
C SER A 711 -9.90 -7.03 -0.95
N GLU A 712 -10.61 -6.41 -1.90
CA GLU A 712 -12.02 -5.99 -1.79
C GLU A 712 -12.35 -5.08 -0.57
N GLN A 713 -11.36 -4.46 0.06
CA GLN A 713 -11.57 -3.60 1.22
C GLN A 713 -12.46 -2.41 0.82
N LYS A 714 -13.35 -1.96 1.72
CA LYS A 714 -14.26 -0.83 1.41
C LYS A 714 -13.53 0.50 1.29
N LYS A 715 -12.30 0.62 1.82
CA LYS A 715 -11.34 1.68 1.51
C LYS A 715 -10.01 1.07 1.03
N ASN A 716 -8.89 1.37 1.68
CA ASN A 716 -7.56 1.03 1.19
C ASN A 716 -7.18 -0.44 1.46
N GLY A 717 -6.26 -1.00 0.68
CA GLY A 717 -5.64 -2.29 1.00
C GLY A 717 -4.82 -2.21 2.30
N VAL A 718 -3.79 -1.36 2.30
CA VAL A 718 -2.98 -1.02 3.47
C VAL A 718 -2.93 0.50 3.65
N PHE A 719 -2.96 0.99 4.89
CA PHE A 719 -2.86 2.40 5.23
C PHE A 719 -1.84 2.61 6.36
N ILE A 720 -0.88 3.51 6.15
CA ILE A 720 0.32 3.71 6.99
C ILE A 720 0.43 5.19 7.36
N PHE A 721 0.52 5.48 8.67
CA PHE A 721 0.16 6.80 9.21
C PHE A 721 1.02 7.22 10.40
N GLN A 722 1.39 8.51 10.49
CA GLN A 722 2.09 9.14 11.65
C GLN A 722 3.43 8.49 12.01
N ASN A 723 4.48 8.83 11.27
CA ASN A 723 5.88 8.40 11.50
C ASN A 723 6.10 6.87 11.54
N CYS A 724 5.09 6.08 11.18
CA CYS A 724 5.20 4.62 11.18
C CYS A 724 6.21 4.13 10.15
N GLN A 725 6.79 2.99 10.49
CA GLN A 725 7.59 2.18 9.59
C GLN A 725 6.67 1.07 9.06
N GLY A 726 7.13 -0.18 9.04
CA GLY A 726 6.44 -1.33 8.49
C GLY A 726 7.09 -1.82 7.21
N ARG A 727 7.20 -3.15 7.07
CA ARG A 727 7.81 -3.82 5.92
C ARG A 727 6.76 -4.66 5.20
N LEU A 728 6.35 -4.22 4.01
CA LEU A 728 5.44 -4.93 3.13
C LEU A 728 6.27 -5.72 2.12
N GLU A 729 6.27 -7.05 2.21
CA GLU A 729 7.05 -7.93 1.33
C GLU A 729 6.19 -9.02 0.64
N ARG A 730 6.26 -9.12 -0.69
CA ARG A 730 5.57 -10.16 -1.49
C ARG A 730 4.05 -10.29 -1.26
N ASN A 731 3.37 -9.20 -0.89
CA ASN A 731 1.91 -9.20 -0.75
C ASN A 731 1.23 -8.96 -2.11
N LYS A 732 0.00 -9.45 -2.26
CA LYS A 732 -0.89 -9.15 -3.40
C LYS A 732 -2.01 -8.23 -2.90
N ILE A 733 -2.06 -6.98 -3.40
CA ILE A 733 -2.91 -5.90 -2.87
C ILE A 733 -3.80 -5.35 -3.99
N PHE A 734 -5.06 -5.82 -4.06
CA PHE A 734 -5.86 -5.66 -5.28
C PHE A 734 -7.38 -5.51 -5.09
N GLN A 735 -8.05 -4.93 -6.09
CA GLN A 735 -9.51 -4.74 -6.14
C GLN A 735 -10.11 -3.97 -4.93
N ASN A 736 -9.29 -3.17 -4.25
CA ASN A 736 -9.73 -2.35 -3.12
C ASN A 736 -10.48 -1.10 -3.62
N ASN A 737 -11.48 -0.64 -2.86
CA ASN A 737 -12.30 0.53 -3.24
C ASN A 737 -11.58 1.87 -3.06
N GLY A 738 -10.51 1.90 -2.27
CA GLY A 738 -9.57 3.01 -2.14
C GLY A 738 -8.24 2.71 -2.83
N HIS A 739 -7.15 3.20 -2.25
CA HIS A 739 -5.79 2.97 -2.71
C HIS A 739 -5.32 1.53 -2.41
N GLY A 740 -4.36 1.01 -3.17
CA GLY A 740 -3.67 -0.23 -2.80
C GLY A 740 -2.92 -0.04 -1.49
N VAL A 741 -1.98 0.91 -1.46
CA VAL A 741 -1.28 1.37 -0.25
C VAL A 741 -1.37 2.90 -0.16
N GLU A 742 -1.72 3.42 1.02
CA GLU A 742 -1.66 4.86 1.35
C GLU A 742 -0.64 5.10 2.47
N ILE A 743 0.29 6.04 2.27
CA ILE A 743 1.44 6.31 3.15
C ILE A 743 1.46 7.81 3.46
N LYS A 744 1.22 8.22 4.72
CA LYS A 744 1.17 9.65 5.07
C LYS A 744 1.61 10.05 6.47
N LYS A 745 1.87 11.35 6.63
CA LYS A 745 2.37 12.04 7.84
C LYS A 745 3.72 11.50 8.28
N ALA A 746 4.73 11.77 7.45
CA ALA A 746 6.14 11.38 7.64
C ALA A 746 6.37 9.87 7.85
N ALA A 747 5.44 9.02 7.38
CA ALA A 747 5.63 7.58 7.39
C ALA A 747 6.75 7.19 6.40
N SER A 748 7.55 6.19 6.75
CA SER A 748 8.72 5.76 5.96
C SER A 748 8.83 4.23 5.76
N PRO A 749 7.72 3.52 5.44
CA PRO A 749 7.72 2.06 5.29
C PRO A 749 8.56 1.59 4.10
N THR A 750 8.91 0.29 4.11
CA THR A 750 9.55 -0.39 2.98
C THR A 750 8.53 -1.29 2.26
N LEU A 751 8.39 -1.15 0.94
CA LEU A 751 7.57 -1.98 0.06
C LEU A 751 8.50 -2.75 -0.89
N ASP A 752 8.64 -4.06 -0.74
CA ASP A 752 9.54 -4.91 -1.54
C ASP A 752 8.82 -6.10 -2.22
N PHE A 753 9.00 -6.30 -3.53
CA PHE A 753 8.41 -7.41 -4.30
C PHE A 753 6.87 -7.59 -4.21
N ASN A 754 6.09 -6.54 -3.93
CA ASN A 754 4.62 -6.63 -3.87
C ASN A 754 3.98 -6.50 -5.27
N GLU A 755 2.81 -7.11 -5.45
CA GLU A 755 1.93 -6.91 -6.60
C GLU A 755 0.74 -6.04 -6.20
N ILE A 756 0.56 -4.88 -6.82
CA ILE A 756 -0.42 -3.87 -6.40
C ILE A 756 -1.27 -3.42 -7.59
N TYR A 757 -2.47 -3.99 -7.74
CA TYR A 757 -3.22 -3.90 -9.00
C TYR A 757 -4.75 -3.77 -8.91
N LYS A 758 -5.37 -3.20 -9.94
CA LYS A 758 -6.85 -3.10 -10.07
C LYS A 758 -7.57 -2.42 -8.89
N ASN A 759 -6.86 -1.59 -8.11
CA ASN A 759 -7.46 -0.78 -7.04
C ASN A 759 -8.15 0.46 -7.65
N LYS A 760 -9.25 0.92 -7.04
CA LYS A 760 -10.02 2.08 -7.53
C LYS A 760 -9.34 3.44 -7.27
N GLY A 761 -8.43 3.48 -6.30
CA GLY A 761 -7.51 4.60 -6.09
C GLY A 761 -6.24 4.48 -6.95
N ALA A 762 -5.16 5.06 -6.43
CA ALA A 762 -3.81 4.77 -6.94
C ALA A 762 -3.36 3.39 -6.45
N GLY A 763 -2.37 2.78 -7.12
CA GLY A 763 -1.69 1.60 -6.58
C GLY A 763 -0.99 1.94 -5.27
N VAL A 764 -0.11 2.93 -5.29
CA VAL A 764 0.52 3.52 -4.09
C VAL A 764 0.30 5.04 -4.09
N LEU A 765 -0.11 5.59 -2.95
CA LEU A 765 -0.15 7.03 -2.68
C LEU A 765 0.82 7.37 -1.53
N VAL A 766 1.74 8.29 -1.79
CA VAL A 766 2.68 8.86 -0.82
C VAL A 766 2.35 10.33 -0.61
N SER A 767 2.02 10.74 0.61
CA SER A 767 1.65 12.14 0.93
C SER A 767 2.19 12.64 2.28
N GLU A 768 2.04 13.94 2.52
CA GLU A 768 2.31 14.61 3.80
C GLU A 768 3.73 14.29 4.35
N TYR A 769 4.76 14.76 3.64
CA TYR A 769 6.19 14.63 4.01
C TYR A 769 6.73 13.19 4.15
N SER A 770 6.08 12.20 3.54
CA SER A 770 6.46 10.78 3.70
C SER A 770 7.64 10.37 2.83
N LYS A 771 8.45 9.42 3.33
CA LYS A 771 9.74 9.01 2.72
C LYS A 771 9.89 7.47 2.63
N PRO A 772 8.94 6.76 2.00
CA PRO A 772 9.03 5.31 1.86
C PRO A 772 10.15 4.87 0.91
N THR A 773 10.58 3.62 1.08
CA THR A 773 11.43 2.91 0.11
C THR A 773 10.56 1.90 -0.63
N ILE A 774 10.53 1.98 -1.97
CA ILE A 774 9.66 1.19 -2.84
C ILE A 774 10.54 0.46 -3.85
N THR A 775 10.73 -0.85 -3.69
CA THR A 775 11.68 -1.66 -4.47
C THR A 775 11.09 -2.92 -5.09
N ASN A 776 11.50 -3.24 -6.33
CA ASN A 776 11.16 -4.51 -6.99
C ASN A 776 9.65 -4.85 -7.10
N ASN A 777 8.74 -3.88 -6.97
CA ASN A 777 7.28 -4.11 -6.98
C ASN A 777 6.72 -4.08 -8.42
N GLU A 778 5.62 -4.80 -8.63
CA GLU A 778 4.75 -4.66 -9.81
C GLU A 778 3.52 -3.83 -9.43
N ILE A 779 3.29 -2.70 -10.11
CA ILE A 779 2.20 -1.77 -9.79
C ILE A 779 1.43 -1.45 -11.08
N PHE A 780 0.26 -2.07 -11.28
CA PHE A 780 -0.39 -2.11 -12.60
C PHE A 780 -1.92 -2.09 -12.61
N MET A 781 -2.53 -1.66 -13.72
CA MET A 781 -3.99 -1.63 -13.92
C MET A 781 -4.80 -0.90 -12.82
N ASN A 782 -4.21 0.04 -12.08
CA ASN A 782 -4.95 0.84 -11.09
C ASN A 782 -5.72 2.00 -11.77
N TYR A 783 -6.87 2.39 -11.20
CA TYR A 783 -7.81 3.33 -11.84
C TYR A 783 -7.37 4.81 -11.78
N LYS A 784 -6.59 5.18 -10.76
CA LYS A 784 -5.78 6.42 -10.73
C LYS A 784 -4.32 6.05 -11.05
N PRO A 785 -3.34 6.98 -11.07
CA PRO A 785 -1.96 6.64 -11.44
C PRO A 785 -1.42 5.50 -10.58
N ASN A 786 -0.57 4.64 -11.15
CA ASN A 786 -0.06 3.48 -10.44
C ASN A 786 0.71 3.91 -9.17
N LEU A 787 1.55 4.94 -9.27
CA LEU A 787 2.20 5.61 -8.13
C LEU A 787 1.89 7.11 -8.12
N VAL A 788 1.46 7.66 -6.99
CA VAL A 788 1.26 9.10 -6.76
C VAL A 788 2.14 9.57 -5.60
N VAL A 789 2.86 10.68 -5.81
CA VAL A 789 3.71 11.33 -4.81
C VAL A 789 3.29 12.80 -4.68
N THR A 790 2.85 13.22 -3.49
CA THR A 790 2.27 14.54 -3.26
C THR A 790 2.70 15.20 -1.94
N SER A 791 2.56 16.52 -1.85
CA SER A 791 2.61 17.29 -0.60
C SER A 791 3.93 17.11 0.16
N HIS A 792 5.00 17.60 -0.47
CA HIS A 792 6.38 17.64 0.01
C HIS A 792 6.96 16.27 0.40
N SER A 793 6.49 15.20 -0.25
CA SER A 793 7.02 13.83 -0.02
C SER A 793 8.34 13.60 -0.77
N GLU A 794 9.16 12.67 -0.26
CA GLU A 794 10.49 12.37 -0.79
C GLU A 794 10.78 10.85 -0.78
N PRO A 795 10.09 10.03 -1.62
CA PRO A 795 10.30 8.59 -1.68
C PRO A 795 11.59 8.20 -2.42
N SER A 796 12.07 6.99 -2.13
CA SER A 796 13.02 6.26 -2.97
C SER A 796 12.29 5.14 -3.71
N VAL A 797 12.41 5.09 -5.04
CA VAL A 797 11.63 4.22 -5.93
C VAL A 797 12.58 3.55 -6.90
N GLU A 798 12.95 2.30 -6.66
CA GLU A 798 14.02 1.60 -7.40
C GLU A 798 13.60 0.23 -7.96
N ARG A 799 13.92 -0.07 -9.22
CA ARG A 799 13.69 -1.39 -9.85
C ARG A 799 12.22 -1.88 -9.85
N ASN A 800 11.24 -0.98 -9.84
CA ASN A 800 9.83 -1.33 -9.95
C ASN A 800 9.38 -1.39 -11.41
N HIS A 801 8.36 -2.21 -11.69
CA HIS A 801 7.68 -2.27 -12.98
C HIS A 801 6.28 -1.67 -12.83
N ILE A 802 6.00 -0.60 -13.57
CA ILE A 802 4.85 0.29 -13.34
C ILE A 802 4.07 0.45 -14.65
N TYR A 803 3.12 -0.45 -14.89
CA TYR A 803 2.56 -0.70 -16.23
C TYR A 803 1.02 -0.70 -16.31
N ASP A 804 0.47 -0.61 -17.52
CA ASP A 804 -0.97 -0.71 -17.83
C ASP A 804 -1.92 0.13 -16.94
N GLY A 805 -1.45 1.24 -16.36
CA GLY A 805 -2.27 2.12 -15.56
C GLY A 805 -3.35 2.81 -16.40
N PHE A 806 -4.55 3.02 -15.84
CA PHE A 806 -5.63 3.75 -16.53
C PHE A 806 -5.38 5.27 -16.62
N GLN A 807 -4.27 5.75 -16.06
CA GLN A 807 -3.80 7.14 -16.12
C GLN A 807 -2.27 7.15 -16.31
N SER A 808 -1.54 8.09 -15.68
CA SER A 808 -0.06 8.08 -15.70
C SER A 808 0.51 6.89 -14.91
N GLY A 809 1.71 6.42 -15.25
CA GLY A 809 2.43 5.42 -14.44
C GLY A 809 2.83 6.00 -13.10
N ILE A 810 3.59 7.11 -13.13
CA ILE A 810 3.94 7.92 -11.95
C ILE A 810 3.33 9.33 -12.08
N LEU A 811 2.82 9.88 -10.98
CA LEU A 811 2.40 11.28 -10.86
C LEU A 811 3.10 11.94 -9.66
N VAL A 812 3.83 13.04 -9.90
CA VAL A 812 4.54 13.81 -8.87
C VAL A 812 3.99 15.23 -8.81
N ILE A 813 3.57 15.68 -7.62
CA ILE A 813 2.93 16.98 -7.37
C ILE A 813 3.57 17.61 -6.13
N ASP A 814 4.08 18.84 -6.22
CA ASP A 814 4.60 19.59 -5.06
C ASP A 814 5.60 18.76 -4.20
N SER A 815 6.43 17.94 -4.87
CA SER A 815 7.21 16.88 -4.22
C SER A 815 8.56 16.65 -4.89
N LYS A 816 9.41 15.87 -4.21
CA LYS A 816 10.70 15.41 -4.72
C LYS A 816 10.72 13.88 -4.70
N GLY A 817 11.89 13.28 -4.88
CA GLY A 817 12.07 11.83 -4.82
C GLY A 817 13.12 11.34 -5.80
N VAL A 818 13.63 10.13 -5.57
CA VAL A 818 14.59 9.46 -6.45
C VAL A 818 13.94 8.25 -7.08
N PHE A 819 13.82 8.27 -8.40
CA PHE A 819 13.22 7.24 -9.23
C PHE A 819 14.33 6.63 -10.08
N SER A 820 14.76 5.40 -9.79
CA SER A 820 15.93 4.80 -10.46
C SER A 820 15.75 3.36 -10.94
N SER A 821 16.21 3.07 -12.16
CA SER A 821 16.15 1.73 -12.78
C SER A 821 14.73 1.11 -12.84
N ASN A 822 13.67 1.93 -12.85
CA ASN A 822 12.30 1.46 -13.02
C ASN A 822 11.95 1.27 -14.51
N GLU A 823 10.95 0.43 -14.78
CA GLU A 823 10.41 0.16 -16.13
C GLU A 823 8.94 0.64 -16.16
N LEU A 824 8.60 1.51 -17.12
CA LEU A 824 7.30 2.18 -17.19
C LEU A 824 6.72 2.09 -18.61
N ASP A 825 5.65 1.31 -18.77
CA ASP A 825 5.11 0.95 -20.08
C ASP A 825 3.60 0.68 -20.10
N GLY A 826 2.99 0.67 -21.29
CA GLY A 826 1.56 0.39 -21.51
C GLY A 826 0.56 1.41 -20.93
N ASN A 827 0.97 2.25 -19.97
CA ASN A 827 0.16 3.23 -19.27
C ASN A 827 -0.66 4.11 -20.23
N GLN A 828 -1.96 4.27 -19.94
CA GLN A 828 -2.94 4.89 -20.84
C GLN A 828 -2.76 6.41 -20.98
N PHE A 829 -1.97 7.05 -20.12
CA PHE A 829 -1.52 8.43 -20.31
C PHE A 829 0.01 8.53 -20.37
N SER A 830 0.65 9.18 -19.41
CA SER A 830 2.12 9.40 -19.43
C SER A 830 2.85 8.31 -18.67
N GLY A 831 4.09 7.97 -19.05
CA GLY A 831 4.95 7.12 -18.20
C GLY A 831 5.19 7.77 -16.84
N ALA A 832 5.60 9.05 -16.84
CA ALA A 832 5.49 9.92 -15.67
C ALA A 832 4.92 11.32 -16.01
N GLU A 833 4.24 11.92 -15.03
CA GLU A 833 3.71 13.28 -15.08
C GLU A 833 4.21 14.06 -13.86
N ILE A 834 4.90 15.17 -14.09
CA ILE A 834 5.60 15.97 -13.07
C ILE A 834 5.01 17.38 -13.09
N LYS A 835 4.40 17.82 -11.97
CA LYS A 835 3.72 19.12 -11.92
C LYS A 835 3.79 19.83 -10.57
N SER A 836 3.22 21.03 -10.53
CA SER A 836 3.15 21.93 -9.37
C SER A 836 4.51 22.10 -8.67
N LYS A 837 5.52 22.63 -9.39
CA LYS A 837 6.87 22.94 -8.88
C LYS A 837 7.64 21.74 -8.30
N SER A 838 7.38 20.54 -8.80
CA SER A 838 8.09 19.33 -8.35
C SER A 838 9.56 19.31 -8.79
N GLU A 839 10.40 18.65 -7.98
CA GLU A 839 11.85 18.51 -8.20
C GLU A 839 12.31 17.03 -8.10
N PRO A 840 11.83 16.12 -8.97
CA PRO A 840 12.23 14.72 -8.93
C PRO A 840 13.60 14.47 -9.56
N ILE A 841 14.23 13.34 -9.21
CA ILE A 841 15.40 12.81 -9.90
C ILE A 841 15.01 11.47 -10.56
N PHE A 842 15.03 11.41 -11.88
CA PHE A 842 14.82 10.20 -12.66
C PHE A 842 16.14 9.72 -13.26
N LYS A 843 16.67 8.59 -12.78
CA LYS A 843 17.93 8.01 -13.26
C LYS A 843 17.80 6.60 -13.83
N GLN A 844 18.31 6.34 -15.03
CA GLN A 844 18.42 4.98 -15.62
C GLN A 844 17.07 4.23 -15.75
N ASN A 845 15.93 4.93 -15.78
CA ASN A 845 14.62 4.31 -15.99
C ASN A 845 14.36 4.09 -17.48
N LYS A 846 13.40 3.22 -17.81
CA LYS A 846 12.87 3.05 -19.17
C LYS A 846 11.43 3.56 -19.26
N PHE A 847 11.11 4.29 -20.32
CA PHE A 847 9.77 4.80 -20.63
C PHE A 847 9.39 4.36 -22.03
N HIS A 848 8.55 3.32 -22.17
CA HIS A 848 8.26 2.76 -23.48
C HIS A 848 6.82 2.35 -23.72
N ASP A 849 6.39 2.40 -24.98
CA ASP A 849 5.04 2.00 -25.42
C ASP A 849 3.88 2.73 -24.66
N CYS A 850 4.16 3.85 -23.98
CA CYS A 850 3.16 4.66 -23.29
C CYS A 850 2.20 5.33 -24.29
N GLN A 851 0.92 5.40 -23.92
CA GLN A 851 -0.15 5.78 -24.85
C GLN A 851 -0.25 7.30 -25.09
N ALA A 852 0.32 8.12 -24.21
CA ALA A 852 0.62 9.53 -24.46
C ALA A 852 2.14 9.80 -24.41
N TYR A 853 2.63 10.48 -23.37
CA TYR A 853 4.01 10.93 -23.28
C TYR A 853 4.91 9.90 -22.57
N GLY A 854 6.21 9.88 -22.86
CA GLY A 854 7.17 9.16 -22.02
C GLY A 854 7.24 9.83 -20.64
N ILE A 855 7.60 11.12 -20.62
CA ILE A 855 7.41 12.01 -19.46
C ILE A 855 6.78 13.33 -19.91
N TRP A 856 5.82 13.84 -19.13
CA TRP A 856 5.32 15.21 -19.21
C TRP A 856 5.76 16.03 -17.98
N ILE A 857 6.40 17.18 -18.20
CA ILE A 857 6.92 18.08 -17.17
C ILE A 857 6.20 19.43 -17.31
N ASN A 858 5.50 19.84 -16.26
CA ASN A 858 4.50 20.91 -16.31
C ASN A 858 4.52 21.81 -15.07
N GLU A 859 3.81 22.95 -15.12
CA GLU A 859 3.55 23.83 -13.97
C GLU A 859 4.81 24.21 -13.16
N GLU A 860 5.73 24.96 -13.78
CA GLU A 860 6.97 25.46 -13.18
C GLU A 860 7.88 24.37 -12.58
N SER A 861 7.70 23.10 -12.95
CA SER A 861 8.50 21.98 -12.41
C SER A 861 9.91 21.94 -12.97
N THR A 862 10.83 21.36 -12.20
CA THR A 862 12.23 21.16 -12.59
C THR A 862 12.61 19.68 -12.49
N GLY A 863 13.68 19.33 -11.78
CA GLY A 863 14.19 17.97 -11.66
C GLY A 863 15.28 17.60 -12.66
N VAL A 864 15.88 16.43 -12.43
CA VAL A 864 17.02 15.89 -13.19
C VAL A 864 16.66 14.54 -13.78
N PHE A 865 16.74 14.44 -15.11
CA PHE A 865 16.38 13.26 -15.87
C PHE A 865 17.66 12.77 -16.58
N GLN A 866 18.33 11.80 -15.97
CA GLN A 866 19.67 11.35 -16.34
C GLN A 866 19.73 9.87 -16.77
N GLU A 867 20.44 9.57 -17.86
CA GLU A 867 20.74 8.19 -18.31
C GLU A 867 19.49 7.31 -18.59
N ASN A 868 18.29 7.89 -18.78
CA ASN A 868 17.06 7.15 -19.03
C ASN A 868 16.93 6.74 -20.52
N GLU A 869 16.16 5.69 -20.79
CA GLU A 869 15.77 5.25 -22.13
C GLU A 869 14.30 5.61 -22.40
N PHE A 870 14.02 6.13 -23.59
CA PHE A 870 12.67 6.39 -24.08
C PHE A 870 12.50 5.77 -25.46
N THR A 871 11.49 4.90 -25.63
CA THR A 871 11.27 4.13 -26.86
C THR A 871 9.78 3.99 -27.20
N ASN A 872 9.41 3.97 -28.48
CA ASN A 872 8.06 3.64 -28.97
C ASN A 872 6.86 4.47 -28.42
N ASN A 873 7.08 5.56 -27.68
CA ASN A 873 5.98 6.35 -27.09
C ASN A 873 5.10 7.01 -28.17
N LYS A 874 3.78 7.01 -27.97
CA LYS A 874 2.80 7.44 -29.00
C LYS A 874 2.69 8.94 -29.22
N ASN A 875 3.07 9.73 -28.23
CA ASN A 875 3.12 11.20 -28.33
C ASN A 875 4.59 11.65 -28.25
N TYR A 876 4.89 12.81 -27.67
CA TYR A 876 6.28 13.20 -27.45
C TYR A 876 6.93 12.31 -26.39
N SER A 877 8.17 11.87 -26.61
CA SER A 877 8.91 11.07 -25.61
C SER A 877 9.21 11.90 -24.35
N ILE A 878 9.53 13.20 -24.51
CA ILE A 878 9.57 14.20 -23.43
C ILE A 878 8.77 15.43 -23.86
N PHE A 879 7.80 15.86 -23.04
CA PHE A 879 7.01 17.08 -23.25
C PHE A 879 7.21 18.06 -22.08
N ILE A 880 7.48 19.34 -22.37
CA ILE A 880 7.81 20.36 -21.36
C ILE A 880 6.94 21.61 -21.59
N THR A 881 6.15 21.98 -20.58
CA THR A 881 5.12 23.04 -20.65
C THR A 881 5.09 23.95 -19.42
N ASN A 882 4.35 25.06 -19.54
CA ASN A 882 3.99 26.00 -18.47
C ASN A 882 5.17 26.41 -17.57
N SER A 883 6.19 27.03 -18.18
CA SER A 883 7.35 27.62 -17.50
C SER A 883 8.26 26.62 -16.77
N SER A 884 8.11 25.31 -17.04
CA SER A 884 8.99 24.27 -16.51
C SER A 884 10.43 24.40 -17.04
N ASN A 885 11.41 23.94 -16.26
CA ASN A 885 12.84 24.05 -16.59
C ASN A 885 13.66 22.85 -16.05
N PRO A 886 13.57 21.66 -16.67
CA PRO A 886 14.27 20.46 -16.24
C PRO A 886 15.69 20.34 -16.81
N GLN A 887 16.51 19.50 -16.18
CA GLN A 887 17.81 19.05 -16.73
C GLN A 887 17.65 17.67 -17.36
N ILE A 888 17.90 17.56 -18.68
CA ILE A 888 17.76 16.33 -19.47
C ILE A 888 19.16 15.91 -19.94
N LEU A 889 19.76 14.93 -19.26
CA LEU A 889 21.20 14.62 -19.34
C LEU A 889 21.48 13.17 -19.77
N SER A 890 22.25 12.97 -20.84
CA SER A 890 22.75 11.65 -21.28
C SER A 890 21.67 10.59 -21.54
N ASN A 891 20.45 10.98 -21.90
CA ASN A 891 19.33 10.05 -22.17
C ASN A 891 19.39 9.53 -23.62
N THR A 892 18.84 8.32 -23.83
CA THR A 892 18.61 7.76 -25.17
C THR A 892 17.12 7.86 -25.49
N ILE A 893 16.77 8.60 -26.54
CA ILE A 893 15.38 8.95 -26.87
C ILE A 893 15.14 8.53 -28.32
N THR A 894 14.39 7.47 -28.59
CA THR A 894 14.27 6.92 -29.95
C THR A 894 12.88 6.42 -30.34
N LYS A 895 12.60 6.33 -31.65
CA LYS A 895 11.49 5.56 -32.25
C LYS A 895 10.05 5.95 -31.84
N GLY A 896 9.80 7.11 -31.24
CA GLY A 896 8.43 7.55 -30.94
C GLY A 896 7.59 7.86 -32.19
N GLU A 897 6.26 7.88 -32.04
CA GLU A 897 5.32 8.19 -33.11
C GLU A 897 5.26 9.70 -33.43
N LYS A 898 5.55 10.58 -32.46
CA LYS A 898 5.77 12.03 -32.67
C LYS A 898 7.23 12.39 -32.40
N SER A 899 7.54 13.65 -32.08
CA SER A 899 8.89 14.13 -31.78
C SER A 899 9.50 13.51 -30.53
N GLY A 900 10.84 13.42 -30.48
CA GLY A 900 11.54 12.98 -29.26
C GLY A 900 11.36 13.96 -28.11
N ILE A 901 11.56 15.25 -28.37
CA ILE A 901 11.39 16.33 -27.38
C ILE A 901 10.49 17.42 -27.96
N CYS A 902 9.52 17.89 -27.18
CA CYS A 902 8.76 19.10 -27.47
C CYS A 902 8.80 20.06 -26.27
N VAL A 903 9.25 21.30 -26.49
CA VAL A 903 9.20 22.39 -25.51
C VAL A 903 8.22 23.46 -26.00
N GLN A 904 7.24 23.81 -25.17
CA GLN A 904 6.16 24.73 -25.52
C GLN A 904 5.95 25.83 -24.47
N GLY A 905 5.65 27.04 -24.93
CA GLY A 905 5.42 28.20 -24.06
C GLY A 905 6.74 28.85 -23.63
N PRO A 906 6.74 29.72 -22.60
CA PRO A 906 7.97 30.31 -22.02
C PRO A 906 8.85 29.29 -21.27
N SER A 907 8.65 27.99 -21.51
CA SER A 907 9.36 26.90 -20.87
C SER A 907 10.79 26.78 -21.37
N ALA A 908 11.67 26.29 -20.50
CA ALA A 908 13.09 26.15 -20.73
C ALA A 908 13.53 24.70 -20.49
N GLY A 909 14.84 24.48 -20.49
CA GLY A 909 15.45 23.20 -20.17
C GLY A 909 16.90 23.17 -20.60
N VAL A 910 17.70 22.33 -19.92
CA VAL A 910 19.12 22.12 -20.23
C VAL A 910 19.30 20.70 -20.73
N PHE A 911 19.63 20.58 -22.02
CA PHE A 911 19.73 19.30 -22.73
C PHE A 911 21.20 19.02 -23.05
N SER A 912 21.78 18.02 -22.41
CA SER A 912 23.19 17.64 -22.59
C SER A 912 23.37 16.17 -22.92
N LYS A 913 24.25 15.84 -23.87
CA LYS A 913 24.71 14.46 -24.14
C LYS A 913 23.63 13.45 -24.53
N ASN A 914 22.43 13.92 -24.86
CA ASN A 914 21.33 13.04 -25.26
C ASN A 914 21.52 12.53 -26.70
N ASN A 915 21.00 11.34 -26.96
CA ASN A 915 20.99 10.72 -28.28
C ASN A 915 19.54 10.57 -28.76
N ILE A 916 19.10 11.43 -29.67
CA ILE A 916 17.71 11.60 -30.08
C ILE A 916 17.54 11.18 -31.55
N SER A 917 16.71 10.17 -31.84
CA SER A 917 16.67 9.59 -33.19
C SER A 917 15.47 8.75 -33.62
N ALA A 918 15.24 8.70 -34.94
CA ALA A 918 14.31 7.83 -35.64
C ALA A 918 12.83 8.03 -35.30
N HIS A 919 12.46 9.25 -34.91
CA HIS A 919 11.07 9.67 -34.70
C HIS A 919 10.36 9.99 -36.04
N GLN A 920 9.02 9.96 -36.07
CA GLN A 920 8.25 10.24 -37.30
C GLN A 920 8.08 11.73 -37.60
N GLN A 921 8.32 12.57 -36.59
CA GLN A 921 8.29 14.04 -36.62
C GLN A 921 9.71 14.58 -36.31
N PRO A 922 9.95 15.90 -36.31
CA PRO A 922 11.29 16.42 -36.02
C PRO A 922 11.76 15.96 -34.64
N GLU A 923 13.05 15.63 -34.48
CA GLU A 923 13.55 15.02 -33.23
C GLU A 923 13.36 15.96 -32.03
N VAL A 924 13.55 17.27 -32.25
CA VAL A 924 13.32 18.33 -31.27
C VAL A 924 12.41 19.42 -31.87
N VAL A 925 11.31 19.72 -31.18
CA VAL A 925 10.39 20.83 -31.49
C VAL A 925 10.47 21.89 -30.39
N LEU A 926 10.63 23.14 -30.79
CA LEU A 926 10.52 24.32 -29.92
C LEU A 926 9.47 25.27 -30.48
N LYS A 927 8.49 25.66 -29.65
CA LYS A 927 7.38 26.51 -30.07
C LYS A 927 6.83 27.41 -28.96
N ASN A 928 6.16 28.47 -29.38
CA ASN A 928 5.41 29.42 -28.54
C ASN A 928 6.28 30.12 -27.48
N GLY A 929 7.47 30.58 -27.88
CA GLY A 929 8.39 31.32 -27.00
C GLY A 929 9.38 30.48 -26.18
N ALA A 930 9.68 29.25 -26.59
CA ALA A 930 10.56 28.34 -25.83
C ALA A 930 12.04 28.81 -25.79
N THR A 931 12.70 28.68 -24.64
CA THR A 931 14.01 29.31 -24.33
C THR A 931 15.13 28.32 -23.96
N SER A 932 15.04 27.07 -24.42
CA SER A 932 15.93 25.97 -24.00
C SER A 932 17.38 26.05 -24.52
N VAL A 933 18.30 25.32 -23.86
CA VAL A 933 19.72 25.21 -24.23
C VAL A 933 20.08 23.75 -24.54
N PHE A 934 20.61 23.49 -25.74
CA PHE A 934 21.06 22.19 -26.22
C PHE A 934 22.58 22.20 -26.47
N PHE A 935 23.33 21.36 -25.76
CA PHE A 935 24.78 21.19 -25.99
C PHE A 935 25.27 19.74 -25.96
N ASP A 936 26.27 19.41 -26.80
CA ASP A 936 26.89 18.07 -26.89
C ASP A 936 25.88 16.93 -27.17
N ASN A 937 24.74 17.21 -27.80
CA ASN A 937 23.73 16.19 -28.16
C ASN A 937 23.96 15.63 -29.56
N LYS A 938 23.41 14.44 -29.82
CA LYS A 938 23.31 13.81 -31.14
C LYS A 938 21.86 13.77 -31.58
N ILE A 939 21.57 14.36 -32.74
CA ILE A 939 20.21 14.56 -33.27
C ILE A 939 20.16 14.02 -34.70
N HIS A 940 19.71 12.78 -34.88
CA HIS A 940 19.97 12.07 -36.14
C HIS A 940 18.90 11.09 -36.62
N HIS A 941 18.91 10.77 -37.92
CA HIS A 941 18.02 9.79 -38.56
C HIS A 941 16.51 10.14 -38.46
N SER A 942 16.18 11.43 -38.36
CA SER A 942 14.80 11.91 -38.38
C SER A 942 14.10 11.60 -39.71
N LYS A 943 12.82 11.24 -39.63
CA LYS A 943 11.94 11.24 -40.82
C LYS A 943 11.54 12.64 -41.27
N GLN A 944 11.86 13.68 -40.49
CA GLN A 944 11.67 15.09 -40.84
C GLN A 944 12.97 15.87 -40.57
N SER A 945 12.88 17.08 -40.04
CA SER A 945 14.02 17.93 -39.69
C SER A 945 14.65 17.49 -38.36
N GLY A 946 15.94 17.79 -38.10
CA GLY A 946 16.57 17.48 -36.81
C GLY A 946 15.96 18.35 -35.68
N PHE A 947 16.10 19.67 -35.82
CA PHE A 947 15.37 20.65 -35.02
C PHE A 947 14.28 21.34 -35.85
N PHE A 948 13.15 21.67 -35.23
CA PHE A 948 12.13 22.56 -35.75
C PHE A 948 11.81 23.66 -34.74
N ILE A 949 12.09 24.91 -35.11
CA ILE A 949 12.11 26.08 -34.21
C ILE A 949 11.13 27.12 -34.73
N THR A 950 9.93 27.13 -34.15
CA THR A 950 8.77 27.91 -34.61
C THR A 950 8.26 28.86 -33.52
N ASP A 951 7.34 29.74 -33.91
CA ASP A 951 6.49 30.54 -33.02
C ASP A 951 7.27 31.31 -31.94
N GLN A 952 8.10 32.26 -32.40
CA GLN A 952 8.85 33.21 -31.58
C GLN A 952 9.81 32.55 -30.57
N SER A 953 10.34 31.36 -30.88
CA SER A 953 11.25 30.63 -29.98
C SER A 953 12.68 31.17 -30.01
N HIS A 954 13.37 31.07 -28.87
CA HIS A 954 14.66 31.70 -28.58
C HIS A 954 15.61 30.73 -27.84
N CYS A 955 15.99 29.63 -28.50
CA CYS A 955 16.91 28.63 -27.93
C CYS A 955 18.38 28.87 -28.30
N THR A 956 19.27 28.26 -27.51
CA THR A 956 20.70 28.12 -27.84
C THR A 956 21.01 26.67 -28.20
N ILE A 957 21.65 26.45 -29.35
CA ILE A 957 22.07 25.15 -29.86
C ILE A 957 23.58 25.25 -30.12
N THR A 958 24.40 24.71 -29.22
CA THR A 958 25.87 24.83 -29.28
C THR A 958 26.58 23.47 -29.24
N GLU A 959 27.61 23.26 -30.06
CA GLU A 959 28.48 22.06 -29.99
C GLU A 959 27.78 20.70 -30.20
N ASN A 960 26.61 20.67 -30.87
CA ASN A 960 25.86 19.43 -31.16
C ASN A 960 26.25 18.78 -32.50
N GLN A 961 25.89 17.50 -32.69
CA GLN A 961 26.04 16.74 -33.93
C GLN A 961 24.66 16.42 -34.53
N ILE A 962 24.39 16.89 -35.74
CA ILE A 962 23.06 16.86 -36.37
C ILE A 962 23.20 16.24 -37.78
N PHE A 963 22.69 15.02 -37.99
CA PHE A 963 23.00 14.28 -39.22
C PHE A 963 21.99 13.22 -39.67
N ASN A 964 22.10 12.76 -40.93
CA ASN A 964 21.23 11.73 -41.54
C ASN A 964 19.72 12.03 -41.49
N ASN A 965 19.33 13.30 -41.38
CA ASN A 965 17.91 13.71 -41.29
C ASN A 965 17.28 13.83 -42.69
N THR A 966 16.02 13.42 -42.81
CA THR A 966 15.29 13.36 -44.10
C THR A 966 14.89 14.74 -44.64
N LEU A 967 14.65 15.72 -43.76
CA LEU A 967 14.48 17.13 -44.12
C LEU A 967 15.69 17.94 -43.64
N SER A 968 15.48 19.14 -43.10
CA SER A 968 16.60 20.06 -42.79
C SER A 968 17.32 19.64 -41.50
N GLY A 969 18.63 19.87 -41.39
CA GLY A 969 19.34 19.63 -40.13
C GLY A 969 18.74 20.47 -38.99
N ILE A 970 18.58 21.77 -39.24
CA ILE A 970 17.81 22.70 -38.41
C ILE A 970 16.83 23.46 -39.31
N GLU A 971 15.57 23.61 -38.86
CA GLU A 971 14.58 24.47 -39.49
C GLU A 971 14.10 25.56 -38.51
N ILE A 972 14.01 26.80 -39.01
CA ILE A 972 13.69 28.00 -38.24
C ILE A 972 12.63 28.82 -38.98
N ASN A 973 11.49 29.09 -38.34
CA ASN A 973 10.36 29.78 -38.95
C ASN A 973 9.59 30.65 -37.93
N MET A 974 8.47 31.25 -38.38
CA MET A 974 7.50 32.03 -37.60
C MET A 974 8.13 32.97 -36.55
N MET A 975 8.99 33.88 -37.03
CA MET A 975 9.67 34.90 -36.22
C MET A 975 10.48 34.36 -35.02
N SER A 976 11.03 33.14 -35.12
CA SER A 976 12.00 32.62 -34.15
C SER A 976 13.40 33.21 -34.36
N PHE A 977 14.18 33.36 -33.28
CA PHE A 977 15.54 33.90 -33.30
C PHE A 977 16.47 33.10 -32.37
N PRO A 978 16.90 31.89 -32.75
CA PRO A 978 17.84 31.09 -31.97
C PRO A 978 19.30 31.55 -32.12
N VAL A 979 20.17 31.04 -31.25
CA VAL A 979 21.63 31.09 -31.39
C VAL A 979 22.13 29.67 -31.72
N ILE A 980 22.74 29.50 -32.87
CA ILE A 980 23.22 28.22 -33.39
C ILE A 980 24.73 28.34 -33.61
N GLU A 981 25.55 27.73 -32.75
CA GLU A 981 27.01 27.86 -32.85
C GLU A 981 27.82 26.57 -32.69
N LYS A 982 28.96 26.48 -33.38
CA LYS A 982 29.94 25.36 -33.30
C LYS A 982 29.37 23.95 -33.57
N ASN A 983 28.15 23.83 -34.10
CA ASN A 983 27.54 22.53 -34.37
C ASN A 983 28.14 21.91 -35.64
N LYS A 984 28.10 20.57 -35.72
CA LYS A 984 28.40 19.81 -36.93
C LYS A 984 27.10 19.37 -37.58
N ILE A 985 26.82 19.81 -38.81
CA ILE A 985 25.54 19.59 -39.50
C ILE A 985 25.78 18.94 -40.87
N PHE A 986 25.54 17.64 -41.00
CA PHE A 986 26.05 16.86 -42.14
C PHE A 986 25.16 15.70 -42.59
N ASP A 987 25.41 15.17 -43.79
CA ASP A 987 24.73 14.00 -44.38
C ASP A 987 23.19 14.07 -44.40
N GLY A 988 22.60 15.27 -44.31
CA GLY A 988 21.15 15.49 -44.43
C GLY A 988 20.66 15.41 -45.88
N GLN A 989 19.42 14.97 -46.07
CA GLN A 989 18.81 14.84 -47.41
C GLN A 989 18.24 16.18 -47.95
N SER A 990 18.17 17.22 -47.12
CA SER A 990 17.74 18.57 -47.50
C SER A 990 18.80 19.62 -47.14
N SER A 991 18.40 20.84 -46.77
CA SER A 991 19.33 21.90 -46.36
C SER A 991 19.98 21.60 -45.00
N GLY A 992 21.22 22.04 -44.79
CA GLY A 992 21.84 21.96 -43.46
C GLY A 992 21.06 22.79 -42.44
N ILE A 993 20.83 24.07 -42.76
CA ILE A 993 19.92 24.97 -42.02
C ILE A 993 18.93 25.62 -43.00
N LEU A 994 17.64 25.61 -42.65
CA LEU A 994 16.56 26.30 -43.38
C LEU A 994 15.93 27.39 -42.51
N ILE A 995 15.79 28.61 -43.05
CA ILE A 995 15.36 29.79 -42.29
C ILE A 995 14.30 30.54 -43.10
N HIS A 996 13.06 30.65 -42.63
CA HIS A 996 11.96 31.24 -43.42
C HIS A 996 10.92 31.99 -42.56
N GLN A 997 9.83 32.46 -43.17
CA GLN A 997 8.70 33.11 -42.47
C GLN A 997 9.12 34.19 -41.43
N LYS A 998 9.95 35.14 -41.88
CA LYS A 998 10.51 36.26 -41.08
C LYS A 998 11.40 35.85 -39.90
N ALA A 999 11.79 34.58 -39.75
CA ALA A 999 12.76 34.15 -38.74
C ALA A 999 14.15 34.76 -38.97
N GLY A 1000 14.97 34.75 -37.92
CA GLY A 1000 16.35 35.22 -37.93
C GLY A 1000 17.23 34.37 -37.02
N GLY A 1001 17.92 35.02 -36.09
CA GLY A 1001 18.88 34.37 -35.20
C GLY A 1001 20.33 34.54 -35.66
N THR A 1002 21.26 34.02 -34.85
CA THR A 1002 22.71 34.02 -35.16
C THR A 1002 23.19 32.61 -35.43
N ILE A 1003 23.88 32.42 -36.55
CA ILE A 1003 24.47 31.15 -36.97
C ILE A 1003 25.97 31.37 -37.09
N LYS A 1004 26.75 30.86 -36.13
CA LYS A 1004 28.17 31.22 -35.96
C LYS A 1004 29.10 30.02 -35.79
N GLU A 1005 30.25 30.00 -36.47
CA GLU A 1005 31.31 29.00 -36.26
C GLU A 1005 30.89 27.52 -36.45
N ASN A 1006 29.75 27.24 -37.11
CA ASN A 1006 29.30 25.88 -37.40
C ASN A 1006 30.07 25.26 -38.57
N GLU A 1007 30.18 23.93 -38.58
CA GLU A 1007 30.77 23.10 -39.64
C GLU A 1007 29.63 22.37 -40.37
N ILE A 1008 29.38 22.71 -41.64
CA ILE A 1008 28.20 22.24 -42.40
C ILE A 1008 28.64 21.63 -43.73
N TYR A 1009 28.44 20.32 -43.91
CA TYR A 1009 29.05 19.57 -45.03
C TYR A 1009 28.25 18.37 -45.51
N CYS A 1010 28.56 17.85 -46.71
CA CYS A 1010 27.97 16.66 -47.36
C CYS A 1010 26.43 16.61 -47.55
N ASN A 1011 25.67 17.58 -47.03
CA ASN A 1011 24.23 17.69 -47.20
C ASN A 1011 23.82 17.72 -48.69
N CYS A 1012 22.66 17.11 -48.99
CA CYS A 1012 22.15 16.97 -50.35
C CYS A 1012 21.54 18.29 -50.87
N GLY A 1013 20.91 19.08 -50.00
CA GLY A 1013 20.45 20.44 -50.27
C GLY A 1013 21.50 21.51 -49.92
N PRO A 1014 21.15 22.80 -50.02
CA PRO A 1014 22.08 23.88 -49.69
C PRO A 1014 22.49 23.87 -48.22
N ALA A 1015 23.76 24.14 -47.91
CA ALA A 1015 24.21 24.08 -46.51
C ALA A 1015 23.47 25.09 -45.62
N ILE A 1016 23.16 26.29 -46.13
CA ILE A 1016 22.18 27.20 -45.53
C ILE A 1016 21.22 27.77 -46.59
N THR A 1017 19.91 27.65 -46.36
CA THR A 1017 18.85 28.29 -47.16
C THR A 1017 18.21 29.45 -46.38
N ILE A 1018 18.39 30.68 -46.89
CA ILE A 1018 17.73 31.90 -46.40
C ILE A 1018 16.48 32.14 -47.26
N GLY A 1019 15.31 31.83 -46.70
CA GLY A 1019 13.99 31.94 -47.32
C GLY A 1019 13.44 33.37 -47.39
N GLU A 1020 12.24 33.50 -47.96
CA GLU A 1020 11.61 34.81 -48.19
C GLU A 1020 11.34 35.55 -46.87
N SER A 1021 11.74 36.84 -46.83
CA SER A 1021 11.70 37.73 -45.66
C SER A 1021 12.52 37.32 -44.42
N ALA A 1022 13.26 36.20 -44.44
CA ALA A 1022 14.14 35.81 -43.33
C ALA A 1022 15.33 36.78 -43.17
N ALA A 1023 15.82 36.97 -41.93
CA ALA A 1023 16.85 37.96 -41.60
C ALA A 1023 17.94 37.43 -40.64
N PRO A 1024 18.67 36.36 -40.98
CA PRO A 1024 19.69 35.76 -40.11
C PRO A 1024 21.01 36.54 -40.08
N ASN A 1025 21.83 36.27 -39.08
CA ASN A 1025 23.22 36.73 -38.97
C ASN A 1025 24.16 35.52 -39.06
N ILE A 1026 24.74 35.28 -40.25
CA ILE A 1026 25.53 34.08 -40.60
C ILE A 1026 27.01 34.46 -40.64
N VAL A 1027 27.77 34.04 -39.63
CA VAL A 1027 29.13 34.56 -39.35
C VAL A 1027 30.15 33.44 -39.11
N GLN A 1028 31.32 33.50 -39.76
CA GLN A 1028 32.46 32.59 -39.48
C GLN A 1028 32.16 31.07 -39.60
N ASN A 1029 31.11 30.65 -40.30
CA ASN A 1029 30.82 29.22 -40.50
C ASN A 1029 31.74 28.62 -41.58
N TRP A 1030 32.07 27.34 -41.44
CA TRP A 1030 32.79 26.55 -42.44
C TRP A 1030 31.79 25.65 -43.17
N ILE A 1031 31.65 25.88 -44.48
CA ILE A 1031 30.67 25.22 -45.35
C ILE A 1031 31.45 24.52 -46.48
N HIS A 1032 31.36 23.20 -46.57
CA HIS A 1032 32.19 22.46 -47.53
C HIS A 1032 31.60 21.14 -48.02
N ASP A 1033 32.06 20.68 -49.20
CA ASP A 1033 31.75 19.34 -49.75
C ASP A 1033 30.25 19.00 -49.87
N GLY A 1034 29.37 20.00 -49.91
CA GLY A 1034 27.93 19.84 -50.10
C GLY A 1034 27.55 19.49 -51.54
N GLN A 1035 26.47 18.74 -51.72
CA GLN A 1035 26.01 18.31 -53.06
C GLN A 1035 25.24 19.41 -53.82
N SER A 1036 24.77 20.43 -53.10
CA SER A 1036 24.13 21.63 -53.66
C SER A 1036 25.05 22.85 -53.52
N CYS A 1037 24.50 24.07 -53.54
CA CYS A 1037 25.26 25.28 -53.29
C CYS A 1037 25.49 25.54 -51.80
N GLY A 1038 26.56 26.27 -51.45
CA GLY A 1038 26.89 26.58 -50.05
C GLY A 1038 25.78 27.39 -49.34
N ILE A 1039 25.48 28.60 -49.81
CA ILE A 1039 24.36 29.40 -49.27
C ILE A 1039 23.40 29.80 -50.39
N LYS A 1040 22.11 29.52 -50.17
CA LYS A 1040 21.00 29.91 -51.06
C LYS A 1040 20.18 31.03 -50.43
N ALA A 1041 20.12 32.20 -51.07
CA ALA A 1041 19.34 33.35 -50.60
C ALA A 1041 18.18 33.66 -51.56
N MET A 1042 16.95 33.60 -51.05
CA MET A 1042 15.72 33.74 -51.83
C MET A 1042 15.29 35.20 -52.03
N LYS A 1043 14.24 35.39 -52.84
CA LYS A 1043 13.54 36.67 -53.03
C LYS A 1043 13.18 37.28 -51.68
N ALA A 1044 13.43 38.58 -51.51
CA ALA A 1044 13.21 39.36 -50.29
C ALA A 1044 13.88 38.82 -49.00
N ALA A 1045 14.81 37.86 -49.10
CA ALA A 1045 15.70 37.50 -48.00
C ALA A 1045 16.55 38.70 -47.58
N LYS A 1046 16.88 38.80 -46.29
CA LYS A 1046 17.64 39.88 -45.64
C LYS A 1046 18.80 39.27 -44.84
N GLY A 1047 19.30 39.98 -43.84
CA GLY A 1047 20.37 39.49 -42.96
C GLY A 1047 21.78 39.76 -43.49
N ASN A 1048 22.77 39.27 -42.75
CA ASN A 1048 24.20 39.43 -43.04
C ASN A 1048 24.88 38.06 -43.16
N VAL A 1049 25.76 37.91 -44.13
CA VAL A 1049 26.58 36.72 -44.38
C VAL A 1049 28.03 37.18 -44.43
N THR A 1050 28.79 36.98 -43.36
CA THR A 1050 30.14 37.55 -43.23
C THR A 1050 31.20 36.60 -42.69
N LEU A 1051 32.45 36.70 -43.19
CA LEU A 1051 33.59 35.93 -42.70
C LEU A 1051 33.45 34.39 -42.81
N ASN A 1052 32.46 33.87 -43.55
CA ASN A 1052 32.27 32.43 -43.74
C ASN A 1052 33.26 31.87 -44.77
N LYS A 1053 33.65 30.60 -44.62
CA LYS A 1053 34.51 29.86 -45.53
C LYS A 1053 33.67 28.83 -46.28
N ILE A 1054 33.43 29.05 -47.58
CA ILE A 1054 32.48 28.30 -48.39
C ILE A 1054 33.21 27.67 -49.58
N VAL A 1055 33.58 26.39 -49.48
CA VAL A 1055 34.56 25.77 -50.39
C VAL A 1055 34.11 24.39 -50.92
N ARG A 1056 34.41 24.05 -52.16
CA ARG A 1056 34.17 22.70 -52.74
C ARG A 1056 32.69 22.23 -52.71
N ASN A 1057 31.73 23.14 -52.88
CA ASN A 1057 30.30 22.78 -52.94
C ASN A 1057 29.87 22.58 -54.41
N ASN A 1058 29.24 21.45 -54.74
CA ASN A 1058 28.96 21.06 -56.13
C ASN A 1058 28.03 22.03 -56.88
N GLY A 1059 27.14 22.71 -56.17
CA GLY A 1059 26.28 23.78 -56.71
C GLY A 1059 26.91 25.18 -56.68
N GLY A 1060 28.21 25.28 -56.40
CA GLY A 1060 28.92 26.55 -56.22
C GLY A 1060 28.74 27.15 -54.82
N ALA A 1061 29.50 28.20 -54.50
CA ALA A 1061 29.51 28.75 -53.14
C ALA A 1061 28.20 29.50 -52.76
N LEU A 1062 27.62 30.28 -53.68
CA LEU A 1062 26.45 31.12 -53.43
C LEU A 1062 25.42 31.04 -54.56
N THR A 1063 24.13 30.94 -54.21
CA THR A 1063 23.00 31.11 -55.12
C THR A 1063 22.09 32.22 -54.60
N VAL A 1064 22.00 33.35 -55.32
CA VAL A 1064 21.23 34.54 -54.90
C VAL A 1064 20.12 34.82 -55.91
N LEU A 1065 18.88 34.85 -55.45
CA LEU A 1065 17.71 35.12 -56.29
C LEU A 1065 17.43 36.64 -56.45
N PRO A 1066 16.74 37.06 -57.52
CA PRO A 1066 16.37 38.47 -57.73
C PRO A 1066 15.57 39.05 -56.55
N ASN A 1067 15.84 40.34 -56.26
CA ASN A 1067 15.28 41.07 -55.11
C ASN A 1067 15.65 40.48 -53.74
N CYS A 1068 16.79 39.79 -53.63
CA CYS A 1068 17.44 39.52 -52.35
C CYS A 1068 18.11 40.80 -51.80
N PHE A 1069 18.06 40.99 -50.48
CA PHE A 1069 18.67 42.11 -49.75
C PHE A 1069 19.71 41.66 -48.70
N THR A 1070 20.08 40.37 -48.69
CA THR A 1070 21.13 39.82 -47.82
C THR A 1070 22.50 40.41 -48.16
N LYS A 1071 23.25 40.86 -47.15
CA LYS A 1071 24.58 41.46 -47.33
C LYS A 1071 25.68 40.40 -47.23
N PHE A 1072 26.45 40.20 -48.30
CA PHE A 1072 27.59 39.29 -48.34
C PHE A 1072 28.90 40.09 -48.22
N VAL A 1073 29.69 39.88 -47.15
CA VAL A 1073 30.89 40.69 -46.85
C VAL A 1073 32.05 39.83 -46.36
N LYS A 1074 33.22 39.91 -47.01
CA LYS A 1074 34.46 39.20 -46.61
C LYS A 1074 34.31 37.67 -46.42
N ASN A 1075 33.51 37.00 -47.24
CA ASN A 1075 33.47 35.53 -47.23
C ASN A 1075 34.58 34.97 -48.14
N GLU A 1076 35.19 33.85 -47.75
CA GLU A 1076 36.13 33.08 -48.59
C GLU A 1076 35.30 32.09 -49.42
N LEU A 1077 35.42 32.13 -50.76
CA LEU A 1077 34.65 31.31 -51.70
C LEU A 1077 35.65 30.58 -52.62
N ALA A 1078 35.56 29.24 -52.74
CA ALA A 1078 36.44 28.44 -53.61
C ALA A 1078 35.75 27.21 -54.22
#